data_AF-A0AAV6AUG1-F1
#
_entry.id   AF-A0AAV6AUG1-F1
#
_cell.length_a   1.000
_cell.length_b   1.000
_cell.length_c   1.000
_cell.angle_alpha   90.00
_cell.angle_beta   90.00
_cell.angle_gamma   90.00
#
_symmetry.space_group_name_H-M   'P 1'
#
loop_
_entity.id
_entity.type
_entity.pdbx_description
1 polymer ?
#
loop_
_entity_poly.entity_id
_entity_poly.type
_entity_poly.pdbx_seq_one_letter_code
_entity_poly.pdbx_strand_id
1 'polypeptide(L)'
;MGAVIERDPLRLAWKTSPFRHLIGFGLLALAGLLILIGFDLVRVVVDRATGAAGGWNAPAAFLRIAIDPPGHLWPESLVLFPGFTLSPEVFALASVAGILLVPLLLGLILVGLEALTIGIGSAMLAKTQSAALDVILKVPSASHDEVAVVTALAARGLARENGVLGSSLLVPVKLGGMIGLACAYVLVMDWYLGAALAAVLAIGAVIGARRSLLRFDATAARHREGDEAEGVFAELEQRIPALRAHGTGPYERDRVRAALALSHRPVRLKEYRLALAEAASAVVLMLAPLSVLALGAWFSQVRPLSAGTVAACVLAAALSAYGTREVVQWHRLALRARALLIDLGKGLVPLKLRAALKGKAALPDSGALVAQGVSAYDPASGARVVSVNLNLAFPSHVALVGEGDAGPRLLAALMSGQMPPSLGRLTYGGVDLAAADPVGRSGRIAFAGSTVLIDGSLKDNLLYGCVAPAGEIDHRLSEAIAIAGLDRLTHARGLSGTLDPEREPKLAADIVEARRAVQTALVAENLDRFVDPFGMERYNRYATIGENLLFGQPIGDAFQEDRLAGHPFVRAILEANELTKPLARMGLSIATSMIEIFADIPDGSPLFERFSFFSAADRPYFQDLVDRRNEQRRSDQTARDRERLIGLALRYNESRHRLERAGLIG
;
A
#
# COMPACT_ATOMS: atom_id res chain seq x y z
N MET A 1 -0.96 30.67 8.93
CA MET A 1 -1.64 29.84 9.95
C MET A 1 -1.84 28.42 9.39
N GLY A 2 -0.95 27.47 9.72
CA GLY A 2 -1.05 26.11 9.22
C GLY A 2 -2.22 25.37 9.86
N ALA A 3 -3.22 25.00 9.06
CA ALA A 3 -4.49 24.43 9.49
C ALA A 3 -4.30 23.40 10.62
N VAL A 4 -4.99 23.62 11.74
CA VAL A 4 -5.18 22.59 12.77
C VAL A 4 -5.86 21.41 12.06
N ILE A 5 -5.25 20.23 12.13
CA ILE A 5 -5.89 19.03 11.58
C ILE A 5 -7.22 18.86 12.31
N GLU A 6 -8.31 18.90 11.55
CA GLU A 6 -9.66 18.75 12.08
C GLU A 6 -9.76 17.37 12.74
N ARG A 7 -10.05 17.36 14.05
CA ARG A 7 -10.08 16.13 14.86
C ARG A 7 -11.41 15.38 14.73
N ASP A 8 -12.42 16.04 14.20
CA ASP A 8 -13.73 15.45 13.94
C ASP A 8 -13.77 14.91 12.49
N PRO A 9 -13.92 13.58 12.30
CA PRO A 9 -13.95 12.98 10.97
C PRO A 9 -15.09 13.53 10.10
N LEU A 10 -16.22 13.91 10.70
CA LEU A 10 -17.37 14.46 9.95
C LEU A 10 -17.06 15.82 9.34
N ARG A 11 -16.51 16.73 10.15
CA ARG A 11 -16.09 18.06 9.70
C ARG A 11 -14.95 17.97 8.68
N LEU A 12 -14.01 17.05 8.91
CA LEU A 12 -12.89 16.83 7.99
C LEU A 12 -13.39 16.33 6.63
N ALA A 13 -14.32 15.37 6.63
CA ALA A 13 -14.91 14.83 5.41
C ALA A 13 -15.65 15.91 4.62
N TRP A 14 -16.50 16.72 5.28
CA TRP A 14 -17.23 17.81 4.62
C TRP A 14 -16.30 18.86 4.02
N LYS A 15 -15.32 19.34 4.79
CA LYS A 15 -14.36 20.38 4.35
C LYS A 15 -13.42 19.90 3.23
N THR A 16 -13.32 18.61 2.99
CA THR A 16 -12.40 18.06 1.99
C THR A 16 -13.06 17.92 0.61
N SER A 17 -14.35 17.56 0.55
CA SER A 17 -15.02 17.32 -0.74
C SER A 17 -16.54 17.52 -0.67
N PRO A 18 -17.03 18.76 -0.44
CA PRO A 18 -18.46 19.02 -0.25
C PRO A 18 -19.31 18.62 -1.46
N PHE A 19 -18.80 18.81 -2.68
CA PHE A 19 -19.48 18.42 -3.92
C PHE A 19 -19.72 16.90 -4.03
N ARG A 20 -18.74 16.08 -3.64
CA ARG A 20 -18.88 14.62 -3.65
C ARG A 20 -19.92 14.13 -2.65
N HIS A 21 -20.03 14.79 -1.49
CA HIS A 21 -21.08 14.50 -0.51
C HIS A 21 -22.46 14.87 -1.03
N LEU A 22 -22.61 16.02 -1.70
CA LEU A 22 -23.88 16.42 -2.34
C LEU A 22 -24.36 15.39 -3.37
N ILE A 23 -23.47 14.92 -4.25
CA ILE A 23 -23.79 13.83 -5.19
C ILE A 23 -24.19 12.57 -4.44
N GLY A 24 -23.43 12.19 -3.39
CA GLY A 24 -23.73 11.03 -2.57
C GLY A 24 -25.11 11.11 -1.90
N PHE A 25 -25.52 12.27 -1.40
CA PHE A 25 -26.87 12.48 -0.86
C PHE A 25 -27.96 12.34 -1.93
N GLY A 26 -27.71 12.85 -3.14
CA GLY A 26 -28.61 12.64 -4.28
C GLY A 26 -28.79 11.16 -4.63
N LEU A 27 -27.70 10.40 -4.68
CA LEU A 27 -27.71 8.95 -4.91
C LEU A 27 -28.46 8.20 -3.78
N LEU A 28 -28.28 8.61 -2.53
CA LEU A 28 -28.99 8.02 -1.39
C LEU A 28 -30.49 8.33 -1.40
N ALA A 29 -30.88 9.53 -1.83
CA ALA A 29 -32.29 9.87 -2.02
C ALA A 29 -32.94 8.99 -3.12
N LEU A 30 -32.23 8.80 -4.24
CA LEU A 30 -32.66 7.89 -5.31
C LEU A 30 -32.76 6.43 -4.83
N ALA A 31 -31.79 5.96 -4.05
CA ALA A 31 -31.84 4.63 -3.44
C ALA A 31 -33.04 4.47 -2.49
N GLY A 32 -33.35 5.50 -1.69
CA GLY A 32 -34.54 5.53 -0.82
C GLY A 32 -35.83 5.37 -1.63
N LEU A 33 -35.97 6.10 -2.74
CA LEU A 33 -37.13 5.98 -3.63
C LEU A 33 -37.26 4.56 -4.19
N LEU A 34 -36.16 3.95 -4.63
CA LEU A 34 -36.16 2.57 -5.13
C LEU A 34 -36.53 1.54 -4.05
N ILE A 35 -36.12 1.76 -2.79
CA ILE A 35 -36.52 0.90 -1.66
C ILE A 35 -38.04 0.95 -1.46
N LEU A 36 -38.65 2.14 -1.47
CA LEU A 36 -40.11 2.28 -1.38
C LEU A 36 -40.84 1.59 -2.53
N ILE A 37 -40.34 1.79 -3.76
CA ILE A 37 -40.88 1.13 -4.96
C ILE A 37 -40.80 -0.39 -4.80
N GLY A 38 -39.68 -0.90 -4.28
CA GLY A 38 -39.49 -2.32 -3.99
C GLY A 38 -40.50 -2.86 -2.98
N PHE A 39 -40.77 -2.14 -1.89
CA PHE A 39 -41.78 -2.54 -0.90
C PHE A 39 -43.19 -2.57 -1.50
N ASP A 40 -43.56 -1.55 -2.28
CA ASP A 40 -44.86 -1.50 -2.93
C ASP A 40 -45.03 -2.61 -3.99
N LEU A 41 -44.00 -2.88 -4.79
CA LEU A 41 -43.97 -4.01 -5.72
C LEU A 41 -44.23 -5.35 -5.02
N VAL A 42 -43.55 -5.60 -3.90
CA VAL A 42 -43.78 -6.81 -3.10
C VAL A 42 -45.21 -6.88 -2.58
N ARG A 43 -45.75 -5.76 -2.08
CA ARG A 43 -47.15 -5.67 -1.63
C ARG A 43 -48.12 -6.06 -2.74
N VAL A 44 -48.02 -5.42 -3.90
CA VAL A 44 -48.93 -5.62 -5.03
C VAL A 44 -48.85 -7.05 -5.58
N VAL A 45 -47.63 -7.61 -5.69
CA VAL A 45 -47.43 -8.97 -6.19
C VAL A 45 -48.02 -10.01 -5.24
N VAL A 46 -47.81 -9.88 -3.93
CA VAL A 46 -48.35 -10.84 -2.95
C VAL A 46 -49.86 -10.73 -2.83
N ASP A 47 -50.43 -9.51 -2.91
CA ASP A 47 -51.89 -9.33 -2.91
C ASP A 47 -52.53 -10.05 -4.10
N ARG A 48 -51.96 -9.92 -5.29
CA ARG A 48 -52.46 -10.65 -6.48
C ARG A 48 -52.25 -12.16 -6.40
N ALA A 49 -51.12 -12.61 -5.86
CA ALA A 49 -50.83 -14.04 -5.66
C ALA A 49 -51.80 -14.71 -4.68
N THR A 50 -52.31 -13.95 -3.70
CA THR A 50 -53.30 -14.43 -2.71
C THR A 50 -54.76 -14.24 -3.15
N GLY A 51 -54.99 -13.73 -4.37
CA GLY A 51 -56.32 -13.53 -4.94
C GLY A 51 -56.99 -12.22 -4.54
N ALA A 52 -56.33 -11.35 -3.78
CA ALA A 52 -56.81 -10.01 -3.51
C ALA A 52 -56.74 -9.14 -4.79
N ALA A 53 -57.63 -8.15 -4.91
CA ALA A 53 -57.71 -7.21 -6.05
C ALA A 53 -57.93 -7.86 -7.44
N GLY A 54 -58.73 -8.93 -7.52
CA GLY A 54 -59.08 -9.60 -8.79
C GLY A 54 -58.02 -10.56 -9.34
N GLY A 55 -56.96 -10.82 -8.57
CA GLY A 55 -55.89 -11.75 -8.92
C GLY A 55 -55.08 -11.32 -10.14
N TRP A 56 -54.40 -12.29 -10.78
CA TRP A 56 -53.57 -12.04 -11.96
C TRP A 56 -54.37 -11.75 -13.23
N ASN A 57 -55.69 -11.96 -13.23
CA ASN A 57 -56.53 -11.91 -14.43
C ASN A 57 -57.11 -10.52 -14.72
N ALA A 58 -56.93 -9.54 -13.83
CA ALA A 58 -57.45 -8.18 -13.99
C ALA A 58 -56.35 -7.18 -14.40
N PRO A 59 -56.62 -6.25 -15.34
CA PRO A 59 -55.69 -5.16 -15.65
C PRO A 59 -55.43 -4.29 -14.42
N ALA A 60 -54.20 -3.80 -14.26
CA ALA A 60 -53.83 -2.91 -13.16
C ALA A 60 -52.80 -1.86 -13.57
N ALA A 61 -52.75 -0.80 -12.78
CA ALA A 61 -51.74 0.24 -12.88
C ALA A 61 -50.42 -0.22 -12.23
N PHE A 62 -49.37 -0.34 -13.05
CA PHE A 62 -48.01 -0.60 -12.61
C PHE A 62 -47.36 0.69 -12.08
N LEU A 63 -46.59 0.58 -10.99
CA LEU A 63 -45.94 1.70 -10.29
C LEU A 63 -46.91 2.79 -9.80
N ARG A 64 -48.18 2.48 -9.51
CA ARG A 64 -49.13 3.47 -8.97
C ARG A 64 -48.68 3.90 -7.56
N ILE A 65 -48.19 5.13 -7.43
CA ILE A 65 -47.82 5.72 -6.13
C ILE A 65 -49.03 6.48 -5.61
N ALA A 66 -49.74 5.87 -4.67
CA ALA A 66 -50.84 6.49 -3.95
C ALA A 66 -50.59 6.38 -2.44
N ILE A 67 -50.88 7.46 -1.72
CA ILE A 67 -50.88 7.46 -0.26
C ILE A 67 -52.34 7.31 0.17
N ASP A 68 -52.68 6.12 0.65
CA ASP A 68 -53.98 5.85 1.25
C ASP A 68 -53.91 6.24 2.74
N PRO A 69 -54.75 7.18 3.22
CA PRO A 69 -54.70 7.61 4.60
C PRO A 69 -55.17 6.50 5.56
N PRO A 70 -54.64 6.40 6.79
CA PRO A 70 -55.14 5.46 7.78
C PRO A 70 -56.52 5.90 8.31
N GLY A 71 -57.57 5.48 7.60
CA GLY A 71 -58.98 5.36 8.01
C GLY A 71 -59.76 6.59 8.49
N HIS A 72 -59.12 7.72 8.82
CA HIS A 72 -59.78 8.82 9.57
C HIS A 72 -59.20 10.23 9.34
N LEU A 73 -58.09 10.36 8.61
CA LEU A 73 -57.36 11.65 8.52
C LEU A 73 -57.83 12.54 7.38
N TRP A 74 -57.98 12.02 6.15
CA TRP A 74 -58.54 12.72 4.98
C TRP A 74 -59.35 11.75 4.09
N PRO A 75 -60.37 12.22 3.34
CA PRO A 75 -61.32 11.33 2.67
C PRO A 75 -60.87 10.75 1.32
N GLU A 76 -59.84 11.30 0.67
CA GLU A 76 -59.37 10.85 -0.65
C GLU A 76 -57.91 10.40 -0.62
N SER A 77 -57.61 9.31 -1.34
CA SER A 77 -56.24 8.84 -1.58
C SER A 77 -55.47 9.86 -2.40
N LEU A 78 -54.32 10.33 -1.89
CA LEU A 78 -53.45 11.23 -2.64
C LEU A 78 -52.65 10.41 -3.66
N VAL A 79 -53.06 10.47 -4.93
CA VAL A 79 -52.35 9.82 -6.04
C VAL A 79 -51.22 10.72 -6.51
N LEU A 80 -49.99 10.39 -6.15
CA LEU A 80 -48.78 11.12 -6.57
C LEU A 80 -48.36 10.73 -7.99
N PHE A 81 -48.59 9.46 -8.37
CA PHE A 81 -48.35 8.99 -9.72
C PHE A 81 -49.42 7.94 -10.10
N PRO A 82 -50.21 8.16 -11.16
CA PRO A 82 -51.33 7.30 -11.52
C PRO A 82 -50.89 5.90 -12.01
N GLY A 83 -49.62 5.73 -12.37
CA GLY A 83 -49.07 4.48 -12.89
C GLY A 83 -49.42 4.22 -14.36
N PHE A 84 -48.98 3.08 -14.88
CA PHE A 84 -49.25 2.64 -16.25
C PHE A 84 -50.24 1.47 -16.24
N THR A 85 -51.42 1.62 -16.85
CA THR A 85 -52.38 0.53 -16.97
C THR A 85 -51.85 -0.52 -17.95
N LEU A 86 -51.58 -1.72 -17.47
CA LEU A 86 -51.05 -2.83 -18.26
C LEU A 86 -52.07 -3.97 -18.37
N SER A 87 -52.00 -4.70 -19.47
CA SER A 87 -52.74 -5.96 -19.61
C SER A 87 -52.23 -7.00 -18.59
N PRO A 88 -53.07 -7.97 -18.18
CA PRO A 88 -52.72 -8.99 -17.20
C PRO A 88 -51.34 -9.65 -17.38
N GLU A 89 -51.05 -10.11 -18.60
CA GLU A 89 -49.79 -10.79 -18.95
C GLU A 89 -48.58 -9.86 -18.84
N VAL A 90 -48.71 -8.63 -19.38
CA VAL A 90 -47.63 -7.63 -19.37
C VAL A 90 -47.38 -7.12 -17.95
N PHE A 91 -48.44 -6.96 -17.15
CA PHE A 91 -48.33 -6.59 -15.74
C PHE A 91 -47.58 -7.66 -14.93
N ALA A 92 -47.87 -8.94 -15.15
CA ALA A 92 -47.19 -10.04 -14.47
C ALA A 92 -45.70 -10.06 -14.78
N LEU A 93 -45.34 -9.95 -16.06
CA LEU A 93 -43.94 -9.87 -16.48
C LEU A 93 -43.25 -8.62 -15.92
N ALA A 94 -43.88 -7.45 -15.99
CA ALA A 94 -43.35 -6.19 -15.48
C ALA A 94 -43.13 -6.21 -13.96
N SER A 95 -44.00 -6.88 -13.20
CA SER A 95 -43.89 -6.98 -11.74
C SER A 95 -42.74 -7.88 -11.30
N VAL A 96 -42.58 -9.05 -11.94
CA VAL A 96 -41.44 -9.94 -11.70
C VAL A 96 -40.13 -9.28 -12.12
N ALA A 97 -40.10 -8.68 -13.32
CA ALA A 97 -38.95 -7.92 -13.78
C ALA A 97 -38.62 -6.75 -12.85
N GLY A 98 -39.63 -6.04 -12.34
CA GLY A 98 -39.49 -4.95 -11.38
C GLY A 98 -38.85 -5.41 -10.07
N ILE A 99 -39.34 -6.48 -9.46
CA ILE A 99 -38.77 -7.06 -8.22
C ILE A 99 -37.29 -7.42 -8.39
N LEU A 100 -36.89 -7.93 -9.57
CA LEU A 100 -35.49 -8.27 -9.86
C LEU A 100 -34.64 -7.04 -10.24
N LEU A 101 -35.25 -6.03 -10.89
CA LEU A 101 -34.56 -4.83 -11.35
C LEU A 101 -34.24 -3.86 -10.20
N VAL A 102 -35.13 -3.73 -9.20
CA VAL A 102 -34.89 -2.85 -8.04
C VAL A 102 -33.57 -3.14 -7.33
N PRO A 103 -33.25 -4.37 -6.89
CA PRO A 103 -31.97 -4.66 -6.24
C PRO A 103 -30.77 -4.48 -7.19
N LEU A 104 -30.94 -4.70 -8.50
CA LEU A 104 -29.88 -4.44 -9.48
C LEU A 104 -29.57 -2.93 -9.59
N LEU A 105 -30.59 -2.09 -9.68
CA LEU A 105 -30.45 -0.63 -9.70
C LEU A 105 -29.87 -0.10 -8.38
N LEU A 106 -30.32 -0.64 -7.25
CA LEU A 106 -29.73 -0.35 -5.94
C LEU A 106 -28.24 -0.73 -5.91
N GLY A 107 -27.87 -1.89 -6.45
CA GLY A 107 -26.48 -2.32 -6.59
C GLY A 107 -25.64 -1.32 -7.41
N LEU A 108 -26.16 -0.83 -8.54
CA LEU A 108 -25.47 0.16 -9.36
C LEU A 108 -25.28 1.50 -8.63
N ILE A 109 -26.30 1.97 -7.90
CA ILE A 109 -26.20 3.17 -7.06
C ILE A 109 -25.16 2.97 -5.96
N LEU A 110 -25.13 1.80 -5.34
CA LEU A 110 -24.13 1.47 -4.31
C LEU A 110 -22.71 1.49 -4.88
N VAL A 111 -22.48 1.01 -6.11
CA VAL A 111 -21.16 1.13 -6.76
C VAL A 111 -20.74 2.60 -6.89
N GLY A 112 -21.64 3.47 -7.32
CA GLY A 112 -21.39 4.91 -7.39
C GLY A 112 -21.10 5.53 -6.01
N LEU A 113 -21.83 5.10 -4.98
CA LEU A 113 -21.62 5.54 -3.61
C LEU A 113 -20.26 5.09 -3.06
N GLU A 114 -19.87 3.83 -3.27
CA GLU A 114 -18.57 3.30 -2.85
C GLU A 114 -17.44 4.06 -3.55
N ALA A 115 -17.55 4.33 -4.86
CA ALA A 115 -16.58 5.13 -5.60
C ALA A 115 -16.41 6.55 -5.02
N LEU A 116 -17.52 7.20 -4.63
CA LEU A 116 -17.48 8.50 -3.95
C LEU A 116 -16.76 8.41 -2.59
N THR A 117 -17.09 7.39 -1.78
CA THR A 117 -16.45 7.22 -0.46
C THR A 117 -14.94 6.97 -0.58
N ILE A 118 -14.49 6.17 -1.56
CA ILE A 118 -13.07 5.93 -1.84
C ILE A 118 -12.38 7.25 -2.21
N GLY A 119 -13.00 8.04 -3.09
CA GLY A 119 -12.47 9.33 -3.50
C GLY A 119 -12.39 10.35 -2.34
N ILE A 120 -13.40 10.39 -1.47
CA ILE A 120 -13.39 11.26 -0.28
C ILE A 120 -12.29 10.82 0.69
N GLY A 121 -12.18 9.52 0.95
CA GLY A 121 -11.17 8.95 1.85
C GLY A 121 -9.74 9.26 1.39
N SER A 122 -9.44 9.00 0.11
CA SER A 122 -8.11 9.29 -0.44
C SER A 122 -7.74 10.77 -0.35
N ALA A 123 -8.68 11.68 -0.61
CA ALA A 123 -8.47 13.11 -0.46
C ALA A 123 -8.23 13.53 1.00
N MET A 124 -8.98 12.93 1.95
CA MET A 124 -8.79 13.18 3.39
C MET A 124 -7.42 12.68 3.86
N LEU A 125 -7.01 11.49 3.43
CA LEU A 125 -5.72 10.91 3.77
C LEU A 125 -4.57 11.78 3.24
N ALA A 126 -4.61 12.15 1.96
CA ALA A 126 -3.60 13.00 1.33
C ALA A 126 -3.48 14.36 2.05
N LYS A 127 -4.61 15.00 2.37
CA LYS A 127 -4.64 16.28 3.10
C LYS A 127 -4.04 16.15 4.51
N THR A 128 -4.35 15.06 5.21
CA THR A 128 -3.87 14.83 6.58
C THR A 128 -2.37 14.50 6.58
N GLN A 129 -1.91 13.68 5.64
CA GLN A 129 -0.49 13.34 5.48
C GLN A 129 0.34 14.56 5.06
N SER A 130 -0.15 15.38 4.13
CA SER A 130 0.50 16.65 3.76
C SER A 130 0.62 17.60 4.95
N ALA A 131 -0.45 17.76 5.75
CA ALA A 131 -0.41 18.60 6.94
C ALA A 131 0.54 18.07 8.02
N ALA A 132 0.69 16.75 8.16
CA ALA A 132 1.68 16.14 9.05
C ALA A 132 3.10 16.36 8.54
N LEU A 133 3.34 16.15 7.24
CA LEU A 133 4.64 16.37 6.59
C LEU A 133 5.11 17.82 6.76
N ASP A 134 4.24 18.80 6.52
CA ASP A 134 4.54 20.22 6.69
C ASP A 134 5.00 20.59 8.11
N VAL A 135 4.50 19.87 9.12
CA VAL A 135 4.92 20.04 10.50
C VAL A 135 6.25 19.35 10.71
N ILE A 136 6.36 18.07 10.34
CA ILE A 136 7.57 17.25 10.52
C ILE A 136 8.81 17.92 9.93
N LEU A 137 8.71 18.47 8.70
CA LEU A 137 9.82 19.15 8.02
C LEU A 137 10.32 20.42 8.75
N LYS A 138 9.56 20.95 9.70
CA LYS A 138 9.89 22.20 10.41
C LYS A 138 10.35 21.96 11.86
N VAL A 139 10.27 20.73 12.35
CA VAL A 139 10.63 20.40 13.73
C VAL A 139 12.14 20.15 13.83
N PRO A 140 12.81 20.59 14.93
CA PRO A 140 14.21 20.25 15.19
C PRO A 140 14.47 18.73 15.28
N SER A 141 15.69 18.29 14.96
CA SER A 141 16.09 16.86 15.00
C SER A 141 15.84 16.20 16.37
N ALA A 142 15.99 16.94 17.48
CA ALA A 142 15.82 16.43 18.84
C ALA A 142 14.43 15.84 19.16
N SER A 143 13.44 15.93 18.25
CA SER A 143 12.10 15.34 18.39
C SER A 143 11.89 14.05 17.59
N HIS A 144 12.96 13.27 17.33
CA HIS A 144 12.91 12.05 16.50
C HIS A 144 11.81 11.05 16.91
N ASP A 145 11.67 10.73 18.19
CA ASP A 145 10.69 9.75 18.67
C ASP A 145 9.24 10.24 18.46
N GLU A 146 8.97 11.50 18.77
CA GLU A 146 7.66 12.13 18.56
C GLU A 146 7.31 12.18 17.05
N VAL A 147 8.29 12.50 16.21
CA VAL A 147 8.15 12.49 14.74
C VAL A 147 7.88 11.08 14.23
N ALA A 148 8.55 10.06 14.77
CA ALA A 148 8.34 8.66 14.38
C ALA A 148 6.92 8.19 14.72
N VAL A 149 6.40 8.54 15.91
CA VAL A 149 5.02 8.24 16.32
C VAL A 149 4.01 8.93 15.41
N VAL A 150 4.17 10.22 15.15
CA VAL A 150 3.28 10.98 14.24
C VAL A 150 3.32 10.43 12.83
N THR A 151 4.50 10.07 12.32
CA THR A 151 4.68 9.47 11.00
C THR A 151 3.99 8.11 10.92
N ALA A 152 4.16 7.26 11.94
CA ALA A 152 3.50 5.96 12.00
C ALA A 152 1.97 6.08 12.04
N LEU A 153 1.43 7.04 12.80
CA LEU A 153 -0.01 7.32 12.85
C LEU A 153 -0.54 7.87 11.52
N ALA A 154 0.18 8.82 10.91
CA ALA A 154 -0.21 9.45 9.65
C ALA A 154 -0.11 8.51 8.43
N ALA A 155 0.94 7.69 8.37
CA ALA A 155 1.20 6.78 7.26
C ALA A 155 0.44 5.46 7.41
N ARG A 156 0.61 4.75 8.53
CA ARG A 156 0.05 3.40 8.72
C ARG A 156 -1.29 3.42 9.43
N GLY A 157 -1.42 4.21 10.49
CA GLY A 157 -2.64 4.27 11.31
C GLY A 157 -3.86 4.70 10.49
N LEU A 158 -3.79 5.88 9.86
CA LEU A 158 -4.89 6.43 9.08
C LEU A 158 -5.16 5.69 7.77
N ALA A 159 -4.13 5.18 7.09
CA ALA A 159 -4.32 4.41 5.86
C ALA A 159 -5.14 3.13 6.10
N ARG A 160 -4.96 2.47 7.26
CA ARG A 160 -5.71 1.26 7.64
C ARG A 160 -7.21 1.51 7.81
N GLU A 161 -7.60 2.71 8.23
CA GLU A 161 -8.99 3.10 8.49
C GLU A 161 -9.56 4.02 7.39
N ASN A 162 -8.90 4.11 6.23
CA ASN A 162 -9.26 5.04 5.15
C ASN A 162 -10.72 4.87 4.67
N GLY A 163 -11.21 3.63 4.57
CA GLY A 163 -12.60 3.36 4.14
C GLY A 163 -13.64 3.94 5.10
N VAL A 164 -13.33 4.03 6.40
CA VAL A 164 -14.23 4.61 7.42
C VAL A 164 -14.22 6.13 7.35
N LEU A 165 -13.06 6.72 7.10
CA LEU A 165 -12.92 8.17 6.93
C LEU A 165 -13.71 8.66 5.71
N GLY A 166 -13.55 7.99 4.56
CA GLY A 166 -14.27 8.32 3.34
C GLY A 166 -15.79 8.18 3.44
N SER A 167 -16.25 7.24 4.26
CA SER A 167 -17.68 6.95 4.47
C SER A 167 -18.33 7.72 5.63
N SER A 168 -17.59 8.61 6.30
CA SER A 168 -17.98 9.21 7.59
C SER A 168 -19.34 9.93 7.58
N LEU A 169 -19.71 10.59 6.48
CA LEU A 169 -21.02 11.26 6.33
C LEU A 169 -22.06 10.41 5.58
N LEU A 170 -21.64 9.68 4.55
CA LEU A 170 -22.56 8.97 3.65
C LEU A 170 -23.15 7.71 4.28
N VAL A 171 -22.39 6.95 5.06
CA VAL A 171 -22.90 5.71 5.67
C VAL A 171 -23.95 5.96 6.77
N PRO A 172 -23.80 6.94 7.67
CA PRO A 172 -24.86 7.28 8.63
C PRO A 172 -26.16 7.69 7.94
N VAL A 173 -26.07 8.51 6.88
CA VAL A 173 -27.25 8.92 6.11
C VAL A 173 -27.86 7.74 5.37
N LYS A 174 -27.04 6.86 4.77
CA LYS A 174 -27.49 5.60 4.14
C LYS A 174 -28.27 4.73 5.11
N LEU A 175 -27.67 4.41 6.25
CA LEU A 175 -28.24 3.47 7.21
C LEU A 175 -29.42 4.08 7.98
N GLY A 176 -29.29 5.34 8.41
CA GLY A 176 -30.37 6.08 9.08
C GLY A 176 -31.56 6.31 8.16
N GLY A 177 -31.30 6.69 6.90
CA GLY A 177 -32.34 6.83 5.87
C GLY A 177 -33.05 5.52 5.60
N MET A 178 -32.31 4.41 5.44
CA MET A 178 -32.89 3.07 5.24
C MET A 178 -33.78 2.64 6.42
N ILE A 179 -33.31 2.76 7.67
CA ILE A 179 -34.11 2.42 8.87
C ILE A 179 -35.33 3.32 8.97
N GLY A 180 -35.14 4.64 8.84
CA GLY A 180 -36.21 5.62 8.96
C GLY A 180 -37.30 5.43 7.90
N LEU A 181 -36.90 5.21 6.65
CA LEU A 181 -37.82 5.00 5.53
C LEU A 181 -38.60 3.70 5.66
N ALA A 182 -37.94 2.62 6.07
CA ALA A 182 -38.60 1.35 6.31
C ALA A 182 -39.56 1.39 7.50
N CYS A 183 -39.19 2.06 8.60
CA CYS A 183 -40.11 2.29 9.73
C CYS A 183 -41.30 3.18 9.34
N ALA A 184 -41.05 4.25 8.59
CA ALA A 184 -42.10 5.15 8.09
C ALA A 184 -43.07 4.41 7.16
N TYR A 185 -42.56 3.56 6.27
CA TYR A 185 -43.38 2.73 5.40
C TYR A 185 -44.33 1.83 6.21
N VAL A 186 -43.83 1.11 7.21
CA VAL A 186 -44.67 0.25 8.06
C VAL A 186 -45.72 1.08 8.82
N LEU A 187 -45.34 2.24 9.35
CA LEU A 187 -46.25 3.13 10.09
C LEU A 187 -47.37 3.69 9.21
N VAL A 188 -47.06 4.05 7.95
CA VAL A 188 -48.05 4.54 6.98
C VAL A 188 -49.02 3.43 6.57
N MET A 189 -48.53 2.20 6.42
CA MET A 189 -49.36 1.04 6.05
C MET A 189 -50.29 0.59 7.18
N ASP A 190 -49.78 0.44 8.39
CA ASP A 190 -50.59 0.20 9.59
C ASP A 190 -49.86 0.70 10.84
N TRP A 191 -50.51 1.59 11.58
CA TRP A 191 -49.87 2.25 12.72
C TRP A 191 -49.59 1.30 13.89
N TYR A 192 -50.33 0.20 14.05
CA TYR A 192 -50.10 -0.77 15.13
C TYR A 192 -48.89 -1.66 14.82
N LEU A 193 -48.74 -2.11 13.56
CA LEU A 193 -47.53 -2.79 13.11
C LEU A 193 -46.30 -1.87 13.21
N GLY A 194 -46.47 -0.59 12.85
CA GLY A 194 -45.43 0.43 13.00
C GLY A 194 -45.03 0.65 14.47
N ALA A 195 -46.01 0.75 15.37
CA ALA A 195 -45.76 0.89 16.80
C ALA A 195 -45.06 -0.35 17.41
N ALA A 196 -45.45 -1.55 16.98
CA ALA A 196 -44.79 -2.80 17.40
C ALA A 196 -43.33 -2.85 16.94
N LEU A 197 -43.06 -2.53 15.66
CA LEU A 197 -41.70 -2.44 15.14
C LEU A 197 -40.88 -1.40 15.91
N ALA A 198 -41.44 -0.22 16.15
CA ALA A 198 -40.79 0.84 16.91
C ALA A 198 -40.46 0.39 18.35
N ALA A 199 -41.36 -0.32 19.02
CA ALA A 199 -41.12 -0.86 20.36
C ALA A 199 -39.98 -1.88 20.37
N VAL A 200 -39.93 -2.81 19.41
CA VAL A 200 -38.85 -3.80 19.30
C VAL A 200 -37.51 -3.11 19.02
N LEU A 201 -37.48 -2.14 18.10
CA LEU A 201 -36.26 -1.36 17.81
C LEU A 201 -35.82 -0.51 19.00
N ALA A 202 -36.74 0.06 19.78
CA ALA A 202 -36.43 0.80 21.00
C ALA A 202 -35.80 -0.11 22.08
N ILE A 203 -36.34 -1.31 22.29
CA ILE A 203 -35.71 -2.32 23.16
C ILE A 203 -34.31 -2.67 22.64
N GLY A 204 -34.17 -2.85 21.32
CA GLY A 204 -32.90 -3.10 20.65
C GLY A 204 -31.88 -1.98 20.88
N ALA A 205 -32.32 -0.72 20.86
CA ALA A 205 -31.50 0.45 21.13
C ALA A 205 -31.03 0.49 22.59
N VAL A 206 -31.91 0.19 23.56
CA VAL A 206 -31.55 0.13 25.00
C VAL A 206 -30.51 -0.98 25.26
N ILE A 207 -30.73 -2.18 24.72
CA ILE A 207 -29.75 -3.28 24.81
C ILE A 207 -28.45 -2.89 24.11
N GLY A 208 -28.55 -2.22 22.95
CA GLY A 208 -27.42 -1.69 22.20
C GLY A 208 -26.57 -0.70 22.99
N ALA A 209 -27.20 0.22 23.72
CA ALA A 209 -26.55 1.18 24.59
C ALA A 209 -25.83 0.47 25.76
N ARG A 210 -26.51 -0.47 26.42
CA ARG A 210 -25.91 -1.29 27.49
C ARG A 210 -24.71 -2.11 26.99
N ARG A 211 -24.83 -2.71 25.80
CA ARG A 211 -23.73 -3.40 25.12
C ARG A 211 -22.54 -2.47 24.87
N SER A 212 -22.78 -1.21 24.49
CA SER A 212 -21.71 -0.23 24.27
C SER A 212 -20.93 0.07 25.55
N LEU A 213 -21.63 0.25 26.67
CA LEU A 213 -21.02 0.45 28.00
C LEU A 213 -20.19 -0.77 28.43
N LEU A 214 -20.75 -1.98 28.34
CA LEU A 214 -20.02 -3.21 28.67
C LEU A 214 -18.77 -3.40 27.80
N ARG A 215 -18.83 -2.97 26.54
CA ARG A 215 -17.67 -3.02 25.63
C ARG A 215 -16.57 -2.07 26.05
N PHE A 216 -16.91 -0.86 26.51
CA PHE A 216 -15.95 0.07 27.08
C PHE A 216 -15.26 -0.55 28.29
N ASP A 217 -16.03 -1.13 29.22
CA ASP A 217 -15.50 -1.78 30.43
C ASP A 217 -14.58 -2.97 30.12
N ALA A 218 -14.96 -3.79 29.13
CA ALA A 218 -14.15 -4.92 28.65
C ALA A 218 -12.86 -4.44 27.97
N THR A 219 -12.92 -3.37 27.19
CA THR A 219 -11.74 -2.82 26.51
C THR A 219 -10.77 -2.19 27.50
N ALA A 220 -11.27 -1.43 28.47
CA ALA A 220 -10.46 -0.91 29.57
C ALA A 220 -9.88 -2.03 30.46
N ALA A 221 -10.55 -3.19 30.55
CA ALA A 221 -10.00 -4.35 31.26
C ALA A 221 -8.86 -5.01 30.47
N ARG A 222 -9.01 -5.19 29.15
CA ARG A 222 -7.94 -5.70 28.27
C ARG A 222 -6.69 -4.82 28.28
N HIS A 223 -6.85 -3.50 28.28
CA HIS A 223 -5.69 -2.60 28.36
C HIS A 223 -4.94 -2.79 29.68
N ARG A 224 -5.64 -2.81 30.82
CA ARG A 224 -5.01 -3.07 32.12
C ARG A 224 -4.32 -4.45 32.19
N GLU A 225 -4.95 -5.50 31.65
CA GLU A 225 -4.33 -6.83 31.55
C GLU A 225 -3.04 -6.79 30.71
N GLY A 226 -3.04 -6.00 29.62
CA GLY A 226 -1.85 -5.75 28.81
C GLY A 226 -0.75 -5.04 29.60
N ASP A 227 -1.08 -3.97 30.32
CA ASP A 227 -0.13 -3.21 31.15
C ASP A 227 0.48 -4.10 32.26
N GLU A 228 -0.35 -4.92 32.92
CA GLU A 228 0.10 -5.90 33.91
C GLU A 228 1.03 -6.96 33.30
N ALA A 229 0.68 -7.48 32.11
CA ALA A 229 1.50 -8.45 31.40
C ALA A 229 2.86 -7.86 30.98
N GLU A 230 2.87 -6.63 30.47
CA GLU A 230 4.10 -5.90 30.11
C GLU A 230 5.02 -5.75 31.33
N GLY A 231 4.46 -5.37 32.49
CA GLY A 231 5.21 -5.32 33.75
C GLY A 231 5.85 -6.65 34.14
N VAL A 232 5.09 -7.76 34.01
CA VAL A 232 5.62 -9.11 34.29
C VAL A 232 6.76 -9.49 33.33
N PHE A 233 6.67 -9.14 32.05
CA PHE A 233 7.73 -9.40 31.07
C PHE A 233 8.96 -8.50 31.29
N ALA A 234 8.77 -7.23 31.66
CA ALA A 234 9.87 -6.33 31.99
C ALA A 234 10.65 -6.84 33.22
N GLU A 235 9.96 -7.31 34.26
CA GLU A 235 10.62 -7.95 35.40
C GLU A 235 11.34 -9.25 35.02
N LEU A 236 10.80 -10.03 34.08
CA LEU A 236 11.45 -11.24 33.58
C LEU A 236 12.76 -10.90 32.85
N GLU A 237 12.75 -9.87 31.99
CA GLU A 237 13.92 -9.42 31.24
C GLU A 237 15.09 -9.09 32.16
N GLN A 238 14.82 -8.36 33.25
CA GLN A 238 15.81 -8.03 34.28
C GLN A 238 16.38 -9.29 34.97
N ARG A 239 15.61 -10.38 35.06
CA ARG A 239 16.00 -11.63 35.74
C ARG A 239 16.67 -12.65 34.82
N ILE A 240 16.63 -12.49 33.49
CA ILE A 240 17.18 -13.44 32.51
C ILE A 240 18.63 -13.88 32.84
N PRO A 241 19.56 -12.97 33.18
CA PRO A 241 20.93 -13.38 33.51
C PRO A 241 20.99 -14.33 34.71
N ALA A 242 20.21 -14.05 35.76
CA ALA A 242 20.13 -14.90 36.95
C ALA A 242 19.46 -16.25 36.65
N LEU A 243 18.42 -16.28 35.81
CA LEU A 243 17.78 -17.52 35.35
C LEU A 243 18.78 -18.44 34.64
N ARG A 244 19.63 -17.88 33.77
CA ARG A 244 20.65 -18.65 33.04
C ARG A 244 21.77 -19.12 33.97
N ALA A 245 22.17 -18.31 34.94
CA ALA A 245 23.21 -18.65 35.91
C ALA A 245 22.79 -19.78 36.87
N HIS A 246 21.51 -19.83 37.27
CA HIS A 246 21.02 -20.74 38.31
C HIS A 246 20.10 -21.87 37.80
N GLY A 247 19.81 -21.92 36.49
CA GLY A 247 18.95 -22.97 35.91
C GLY A 247 17.48 -22.92 36.35
N THR A 248 17.00 -21.79 36.88
CA THR A 248 15.65 -21.64 37.47
C THR A 248 14.53 -21.41 36.46
N GLY A 249 14.81 -21.59 35.16
CA GLY A 249 13.86 -21.36 34.07
C GLY A 249 12.50 -22.06 34.21
N PRO A 250 12.42 -23.35 34.60
CA PRO A 250 11.14 -24.03 34.81
C PRO A 250 10.30 -23.38 35.91
N TYR A 251 10.91 -23.01 37.04
CA TYR A 251 10.24 -22.35 38.15
C TYR A 251 9.69 -20.97 37.74
N GLU A 252 10.51 -20.16 37.06
CA GLU A 252 10.07 -18.82 36.64
C GLU A 252 8.93 -18.90 35.61
N ARG A 253 8.96 -19.91 34.72
CA ARG A 253 7.89 -20.16 33.76
C ARG A 253 6.55 -20.40 34.46
N ASP A 254 6.53 -21.24 35.49
CA ASP A 254 5.30 -21.53 36.22
C ASP A 254 4.80 -20.31 37.02
N ARG A 255 5.71 -19.53 37.61
CA ARG A 255 5.38 -18.27 38.29
C ARG A 255 4.75 -17.25 37.34
N VAL A 256 5.38 -17.01 36.18
CA VAL A 256 4.89 -16.09 35.16
C VAL A 256 3.54 -16.55 34.61
N ARG A 257 3.40 -17.85 34.32
CA ARG A 257 2.13 -18.42 33.85
C ARG A 257 1.01 -18.23 34.89
N ALA A 258 1.30 -18.44 36.17
CA ALA A 258 0.33 -18.22 37.24
C ALA A 258 -0.07 -16.74 37.36
N ALA A 259 0.89 -15.81 37.27
CA ALA A 259 0.63 -14.38 37.31
C ALA A 259 -0.26 -13.93 36.14
N LEU A 260 0.05 -14.36 34.90
CA LEU A 260 -0.76 -14.08 33.71
C LEU A 260 -2.15 -14.73 33.77
N ALA A 261 -2.28 -15.92 34.36
CA ALA A 261 -3.58 -16.56 34.52
C ALA A 261 -4.51 -15.80 35.48
N LEU A 262 -3.95 -15.15 36.50
CA LEU A 262 -4.71 -14.34 37.46
C LEU A 262 -5.19 -13.03 36.85
N SER A 263 -4.37 -12.35 36.03
CA SER A 263 -4.76 -11.12 35.32
C SER A 263 -5.86 -11.36 34.28
N HIS A 264 -5.88 -12.55 33.66
CA HIS A 264 -6.86 -12.91 32.64
C HIS A 264 -8.30 -13.13 33.15
N ARG A 265 -8.46 -13.67 34.37
CA ARG A 265 -9.76 -14.05 34.93
C ARG A 265 -10.81 -12.91 35.00
N PRO A 266 -10.50 -11.69 35.52
CA PRO A 266 -11.46 -10.59 35.56
C PRO A 266 -11.84 -10.06 34.17
N VAL A 267 -10.93 -10.12 33.19
CA VAL A 267 -11.20 -9.72 31.81
C VAL A 267 -12.22 -10.68 31.19
N ARG A 268 -12.00 -11.99 31.34
CA ARG A 268 -12.89 -13.03 30.82
C ARG A 268 -14.34 -12.88 31.31
N LEU A 269 -14.55 -12.52 32.57
CA LEU A 269 -15.90 -12.28 33.12
C LEU A 269 -16.61 -11.09 32.44
N LYS A 270 -15.88 -10.00 32.16
CA LYS A 270 -16.43 -8.85 31.43
C LYS A 270 -16.72 -9.19 29.96
N GLU A 271 -15.86 -9.99 29.34
CA GLU A 271 -16.10 -10.46 27.98
C GLU A 271 -17.33 -11.36 27.88
N TYR A 272 -17.56 -12.27 28.83
CA TYR A 272 -18.79 -13.06 28.86
C TYR A 272 -20.05 -12.20 29.00
N ARG A 273 -20.04 -11.15 29.83
CA ARG A 273 -21.18 -10.21 29.94
C ARG A 273 -21.40 -9.45 28.63
N LEU A 274 -20.33 -9.04 27.95
CA LEU A 274 -20.41 -8.42 26.63
C LEU A 274 -20.99 -9.39 25.60
N ALA A 275 -20.52 -10.65 25.57
CA ALA A 275 -21.01 -11.68 24.66
C ALA A 275 -22.51 -11.96 24.86
N LEU A 276 -22.98 -12.02 26.12
CA LEU A 276 -24.40 -12.16 26.42
C LEU A 276 -25.22 -10.96 25.91
N ALA A 277 -24.72 -9.73 26.08
CA ALA A 277 -25.38 -8.53 25.55
C ALA A 277 -25.37 -8.48 24.01
N GLU A 278 -24.32 -9.03 23.37
CA GLU A 278 -24.25 -9.19 21.91
C GLU A 278 -25.28 -10.20 21.40
N ALA A 279 -25.40 -11.35 22.07
CA ALA A 279 -26.43 -12.34 21.76
C ALA A 279 -27.85 -11.78 21.96
N ALA A 280 -28.12 -11.11 23.07
CA ALA A 280 -29.41 -10.49 23.34
C ALA A 280 -29.79 -9.44 22.29
N SER A 281 -28.82 -8.61 21.88
CA SER A 281 -29.04 -7.62 20.81
C SER A 281 -29.35 -8.30 19.47
N ALA A 282 -28.73 -9.43 19.14
CA ALA A 282 -29.01 -10.17 17.92
C ALA A 282 -30.43 -10.77 17.92
N VAL A 283 -30.85 -11.37 19.05
CA VAL A 283 -32.19 -11.92 19.23
C VAL A 283 -33.26 -10.85 19.03
N VAL A 284 -33.11 -9.67 19.65
CA VAL A 284 -34.10 -8.59 19.50
C VAL A 284 -34.22 -8.10 18.06
N LEU A 285 -33.12 -8.03 17.30
CA LEU A 285 -33.18 -7.67 15.89
C LEU A 285 -33.85 -8.76 15.03
N MET A 286 -33.67 -10.05 15.36
CA MET A 286 -34.39 -11.14 14.70
C MET A 286 -35.90 -11.10 15.00
N LEU A 287 -36.29 -10.66 16.19
CA LEU A 287 -37.69 -10.52 16.58
C LEU A 287 -38.42 -9.39 15.84
N ALA A 288 -37.70 -8.39 15.29
CA ALA A 288 -38.34 -7.26 14.60
C ALA A 288 -39.24 -7.71 13.42
N PRO A 289 -38.74 -8.39 12.36
CA PRO A 289 -39.60 -8.87 11.28
C PRO A 289 -40.60 -9.95 11.74
N LEU A 290 -40.23 -10.81 12.69
CA LEU A 290 -41.12 -11.87 13.18
C LEU A 290 -42.32 -11.32 13.98
N SER A 291 -42.11 -10.24 14.75
CA SER A 291 -43.18 -9.56 15.49
C SER A 291 -44.19 -8.91 14.56
N VAL A 292 -43.71 -8.26 13.49
CA VAL A 292 -44.57 -7.69 12.44
C VAL A 292 -45.35 -8.78 11.71
N LEU A 293 -44.71 -9.93 11.40
CA LEU A 293 -45.39 -11.06 10.79
C LEU A 293 -46.48 -11.64 11.71
N ALA A 294 -46.14 -11.92 12.96
CA ALA A 294 -47.05 -12.53 13.93
C ALA A 294 -48.25 -11.62 14.24
N LEU A 295 -48.01 -10.33 14.48
CA LEU A 295 -49.06 -9.35 14.73
C LEU A 295 -49.87 -9.04 13.47
N GLY A 296 -49.23 -9.01 12.29
CA GLY A 296 -49.92 -8.83 11.02
C GLY A 296 -50.90 -9.97 10.72
N ALA A 297 -50.48 -11.22 10.95
CA ALA A 297 -51.32 -12.40 10.81
C ALA A 297 -52.45 -12.48 11.87
N TRP A 298 -52.23 -11.92 13.06
CA TRP A 298 -53.27 -11.80 14.08
C TRP A 298 -54.29 -10.71 13.73
N PHE A 299 -53.82 -9.51 13.39
CA PHE A 299 -54.69 -8.37 13.09
C PHE A 299 -55.46 -8.53 11.78
N SER A 300 -54.98 -9.32 10.81
CA SER A 300 -55.72 -9.59 9.57
C SER A 300 -57.06 -10.29 9.79
N GLN A 301 -57.28 -10.89 10.97
CA GLN A 301 -58.56 -11.50 11.33
C GLN A 301 -59.63 -10.47 11.70
N VAL A 302 -59.22 -9.29 12.15
CA VAL A 302 -60.12 -8.24 12.70
C VAL A 302 -60.09 -6.96 11.86
N ARG A 303 -59.09 -6.79 11.01
CA ARG A 303 -58.85 -5.58 10.21
C ARG A 303 -58.61 -5.89 8.74
N PRO A 304 -58.89 -4.94 7.83
CA PRO A 304 -58.65 -5.11 6.41
C PRO A 304 -57.15 -5.00 6.06
N LEU A 305 -56.33 -5.89 6.60
CA LEU A 305 -54.91 -6.01 6.25
C LEU A 305 -54.74 -7.06 5.16
N SER A 306 -54.22 -6.63 4.01
CA SER A 306 -53.92 -7.54 2.91
C SER A 306 -52.65 -8.36 3.18
N ALA A 307 -52.57 -9.58 2.63
CA ALA A 307 -51.40 -10.43 2.79
C ALA A 307 -50.11 -9.77 2.26
N GLY A 308 -50.22 -8.99 1.18
CA GLY A 308 -49.13 -8.22 0.62
C GLY A 308 -48.70 -7.05 1.49
N THR A 309 -49.64 -6.39 2.19
CA THR A 309 -49.29 -5.34 3.15
C THR A 309 -48.44 -5.90 4.27
N VAL A 310 -48.83 -7.06 4.82
CA VAL A 310 -48.03 -7.76 5.85
C VAL A 310 -46.67 -8.17 5.29
N ALA A 311 -46.60 -8.77 4.10
CA ALA A 311 -45.35 -9.20 3.49
C ALA A 311 -44.36 -8.04 3.25
N ALA A 312 -44.83 -6.91 2.72
CA ALA A 312 -44.01 -5.72 2.53
C ALA A 312 -43.55 -5.11 3.87
N CYS A 313 -44.42 -5.10 4.89
CA CYS A 313 -44.05 -4.63 6.22
C CYS A 313 -43.00 -5.53 6.89
N VAL A 314 -43.07 -6.85 6.70
CA VAL A 314 -42.06 -7.80 7.19
C VAL A 314 -40.72 -7.55 6.52
N LEU A 315 -40.71 -7.30 5.20
CA LEU A 315 -39.49 -6.96 4.46
C LEU A 315 -38.89 -5.63 4.95
N ALA A 316 -39.71 -4.61 5.16
CA ALA A 316 -39.28 -3.32 5.71
C ALA A 316 -38.73 -3.47 7.16
N ALA A 317 -39.38 -4.27 8.00
CA ALA A 317 -38.90 -4.59 9.35
C ALA A 317 -37.56 -5.32 9.33
N ALA A 318 -37.37 -6.28 8.40
CA ALA A 318 -36.10 -6.98 8.20
C ALA A 318 -34.99 -6.01 7.76
N LEU A 319 -35.29 -5.09 6.83
CA LEU A 319 -34.35 -4.09 6.36
C LEU A 319 -33.96 -3.10 7.48
N SER A 320 -34.91 -2.71 8.33
CA SER A 320 -34.68 -1.86 9.50
C SER A 320 -33.79 -2.56 10.54
N ALA A 321 -34.02 -3.85 10.78
CA ALA A 321 -33.21 -4.67 11.68
C ALA A 321 -31.77 -4.82 11.16
N TYR A 322 -31.61 -5.09 9.86
CA TYR A 322 -30.31 -5.12 9.19
C TYR A 322 -29.59 -3.77 9.31
N GLY A 323 -30.26 -2.67 8.99
CA GLY A 323 -29.70 -1.32 9.13
C GLY A 323 -29.22 -1.03 10.53
N THR A 324 -30.02 -1.39 11.54
CA THR A 324 -29.66 -1.17 12.95
C THR A 324 -28.38 -1.93 13.34
N ARG A 325 -28.22 -3.17 12.85
CA ARG A 325 -26.97 -3.96 13.04
C ARG A 325 -25.77 -3.26 12.39
N GLU A 326 -25.92 -2.81 11.15
CA GLU A 326 -24.86 -2.14 10.41
C GLU A 326 -24.47 -0.79 11.03
N VAL A 327 -25.43 -0.02 11.58
CA VAL A 327 -25.14 1.26 12.28
C VAL A 327 -24.21 1.02 13.45
N VAL A 328 -24.45 -0.03 14.22
CA VAL A 328 -23.62 -0.39 15.38
C VAL A 328 -22.20 -0.77 14.93
N GLN A 329 -22.09 -1.51 13.83
CA GLN A 329 -20.79 -1.90 13.27
C GLN A 329 -20.02 -0.69 12.77
N TRP A 330 -20.66 0.17 11.97
CA TRP A 330 -20.06 1.41 11.47
C TRP A 330 -19.65 2.34 12.61
N HIS A 331 -20.50 2.53 13.62
CA HIS A 331 -20.19 3.41 14.77
C HIS A 331 -18.92 2.97 15.51
N ARG A 332 -18.69 1.66 15.62
CA ARG A 332 -17.46 1.10 16.21
C ARG A 332 -16.22 1.49 15.40
N LEU A 333 -16.30 1.34 14.09
CA LEU A 333 -15.20 1.69 13.18
C LEU A 333 -14.94 3.21 13.21
N ALA A 334 -16.01 4.01 13.17
CA ALA A 334 -15.92 5.48 13.22
C ALA A 334 -15.27 5.98 14.52
N LEU A 335 -15.57 5.38 15.68
CA LEU A 335 -14.93 5.71 16.94
C LEU A 335 -13.42 5.41 16.94
N ARG A 336 -13.00 4.30 16.30
CA ARG A 336 -11.56 3.95 16.15
C ARG A 336 -10.84 4.97 15.27
N ALA A 337 -11.39 5.29 14.11
CA ALA A 337 -10.83 6.30 13.20
C ALA A 337 -10.75 7.68 13.88
N ARG A 338 -11.78 8.05 14.66
CA ARG A 338 -11.78 9.28 15.46
C ARG A 338 -10.68 9.30 16.53
N ALA A 339 -10.46 8.18 17.24
CA ALA A 339 -9.39 8.08 18.22
C ALA A 339 -8.01 8.32 17.58
N LEU A 340 -7.74 7.71 16.42
CA LEU A 340 -6.51 7.93 15.67
C LEU A 340 -6.31 9.39 15.25
N LEU A 341 -7.37 10.07 14.79
CA LEU A 341 -7.30 11.51 14.45
C LEU A 341 -7.03 12.38 15.70
N ILE A 342 -7.61 12.02 16.85
CA ILE A 342 -7.35 12.70 18.11
C ILE A 342 -5.90 12.50 18.53
N ASP A 343 -5.38 11.27 18.47
CA ASP A 343 -4.02 10.95 18.90
C ASP A 343 -2.96 11.56 17.97
N LEU A 344 -3.20 11.53 16.65
CA LEU A 344 -2.41 12.31 15.69
C LEU A 344 -2.45 13.80 16.02
N GLY A 345 -3.64 14.33 16.29
CA GLY A 345 -3.84 15.73 16.67
C GLY A 345 -3.17 16.11 17.99
N LYS A 346 -3.03 15.18 18.95
CA LYS A 346 -2.28 15.38 20.19
C LYS A 346 -0.77 15.36 19.93
N GLY A 347 -0.27 14.40 19.15
CA GLY A 347 1.14 14.30 18.78
C GLY A 347 1.64 15.51 17.98
N LEU A 348 0.80 16.07 17.10
CA LEU A 348 1.17 17.23 16.29
C LEU A 348 1.20 18.56 17.03
N VAL A 349 0.51 18.71 18.16
CA VAL A 349 0.43 20.00 18.88
C VAL A 349 1.79 20.42 19.46
N PRO A 350 2.50 19.57 20.23
CA PRO A 350 3.84 19.89 20.72
C PRO A 350 4.82 20.17 19.57
N LEU A 351 4.77 19.37 18.50
CA LEU A 351 5.60 19.54 17.31
C LEU A 351 5.35 20.89 16.64
N LYS A 352 4.09 21.30 16.48
CA LYS A 352 3.74 22.62 15.93
C LYS A 352 4.26 23.77 16.79
N LEU A 353 4.16 23.65 18.11
CA LEU A 353 4.67 24.68 19.02
C LEU A 353 6.20 24.81 18.88
N ARG A 354 6.92 23.68 18.82
CA ARG A 354 8.38 23.67 18.61
C ARG A 354 8.77 24.20 17.22
N ALA A 355 8.03 23.82 16.18
CA ALA A 355 8.23 24.35 14.83
C ALA A 355 7.98 25.87 14.73
N ALA A 356 7.12 26.43 15.59
CA ALA A 356 6.86 27.87 15.63
C ALA A 356 8.00 28.67 16.30
N LEU A 357 8.85 28.02 17.11
CA LEU A 357 10.03 28.62 17.75
C LEU A 357 11.24 28.75 16.80
N LYS A 358 11.05 28.46 15.50
CA LYS A 358 12.12 28.52 14.50
C LYS A 358 12.70 29.93 14.41
N GLY A 359 14.03 30.00 14.42
CA GLY A 359 14.78 31.22 14.19
C GLY A 359 14.39 31.88 12.86
N LYS A 360 14.44 33.22 12.83
CA LYS A 360 14.15 34.02 11.62
C LYS A 360 15.32 34.91 11.21
N ALA A 361 16.41 34.91 11.98
CA ALA A 361 17.56 35.76 11.70
C ALA A 361 18.28 35.24 10.46
N ALA A 362 18.65 36.15 9.55
CA ALA A 362 19.54 35.82 8.46
C ALA A 362 20.98 35.67 8.99
N LEU A 363 21.71 34.66 8.53
CA LEU A 363 23.15 34.59 8.78
C LEU A 363 23.90 35.51 7.83
N PRO A 364 24.96 36.19 8.30
CA PRO A 364 25.81 37.01 7.44
C PRO A 364 26.54 36.15 6.40
N ASP A 365 27.06 36.79 5.35
CA ASP A 365 27.84 36.12 4.29
C ASP A 365 29.18 35.57 4.79
N SER A 366 29.77 36.24 5.78
CA SER A 366 31.04 35.88 6.40
C SER A 366 31.02 36.21 7.89
N GLY A 367 31.91 35.56 8.64
CA GLY A 367 32.06 35.80 10.07
C GLY A 367 32.73 34.64 10.78
N ALA A 368 33.19 34.87 12.01
CA ALA A 368 33.76 33.82 12.84
C ALA A 368 32.66 32.94 13.45
N LEU A 369 32.96 31.65 13.63
CA LEU A 369 32.14 30.73 14.42
C LEU A 369 32.65 30.71 15.86
N VAL A 370 31.81 31.11 16.81
CA VAL A 370 32.18 31.28 18.22
C VAL A 370 31.28 30.44 19.11
N ALA A 371 31.87 29.53 19.88
CA ALA A 371 31.24 28.80 20.98
C ALA A 371 31.63 29.45 22.32
N GLN A 372 30.64 29.73 23.17
CA GLN A 372 30.83 30.27 24.51
C GLN A 372 30.13 29.38 25.53
N GLY A 373 30.90 28.60 26.29
CA GLY A 373 30.41 27.69 27.32
C GLY A 373 29.46 26.61 26.81
N VAL A 374 29.62 26.17 25.55
CA VAL A 374 28.69 25.25 24.89
C VAL A 374 28.73 23.87 25.54
N SER A 375 27.57 23.40 25.99
CA SER A 375 27.40 22.04 26.53
C SER A 375 26.19 21.37 25.90
N ALA A 376 26.29 20.06 25.62
CA ALA A 376 25.18 19.27 25.09
C ALA A 376 25.34 17.79 25.45
N TYR A 377 24.21 17.08 25.40
CA TYR A 377 24.13 15.63 25.56
C TYR A 377 23.23 15.07 24.45
N ASP A 378 23.71 14.03 23.77
CA ASP A 378 22.92 13.28 22.79
C ASP A 378 22.40 11.98 23.43
N PRO A 379 21.07 11.87 23.67
CA PRO A 379 20.50 10.66 24.24
C PRO A 379 20.66 9.41 23.36
N ALA A 380 20.75 9.58 22.04
CA ALA A 380 20.80 8.45 21.11
C ALA A 380 22.17 7.75 21.12
N SER A 381 23.25 8.53 21.16
CA SER A 381 24.62 7.99 21.23
C SER A 381 25.21 7.95 22.64
N GLY A 382 24.60 8.64 23.60
CA GLY A 382 25.16 8.87 24.94
C GLY A 382 26.32 9.89 24.95
N ALA A 383 26.63 10.51 23.82
CA ALA A 383 27.73 11.46 23.69
C ALA A 383 27.48 12.74 24.51
N ARG A 384 28.55 13.35 25.03
CA ARG A 384 28.48 14.59 25.81
C ARG A 384 29.63 15.53 25.50
N VAL A 385 29.35 16.82 25.46
CA VAL A 385 30.33 17.90 25.46
C VAL A 385 29.99 18.89 26.57
N VAL A 386 31.00 19.47 27.23
CA VAL A 386 30.82 20.34 28.40
C VAL A 386 31.69 21.59 28.25
N SER A 387 31.08 22.76 28.45
CA SER A 387 31.73 24.07 28.56
C SER A 387 32.75 24.38 27.45
N VAL A 388 32.44 24.03 26.21
CA VAL A 388 33.31 24.27 25.06
C VAL A 388 33.35 25.76 24.75
N ASN A 389 34.57 26.32 24.73
CA ASN A 389 34.85 27.68 24.26
C ASN A 389 35.75 27.57 23.02
N LEU A 390 35.31 28.18 21.92
CA LEU A 390 35.99 28.08 20.62
C LEU A 390 35.78 29.36 19.84
N ASN A 391 36.79 29.81 19.10
CA ASN A 391 36.68 30.90 18.14
C ASN A 391 37.39 30.49 16.85
N LEU A 392 36.63 30.28 15.78
CA LEU A 392 37.13 29.93 14.45
C LEU A 392 36.91 31.09 13.48
N ALA A 393 37.99 31.70 13.01
CA ALA A 393 37.96 32.68 11.95
C ALA A 393 38.15 32.00 10.58
N PHE A 394 37.28 32.28 9.60
CA PHE A 394 37.38 31.71 8.27
C PHE A 394 38.17 32.63 7.31
N PRO A 395 38.92 32.07 6.34
CA PRO A 395 39.10 30.64 6.07
C PRO A 395 40.06 29.95 7.05
N SER A 396 39.69 28.76 7.52
CA SER A 396 40.54 27.94 8.40
C SER A 396 40.26 26.46 8.22
N HIS A 397 41.27 25.61 8.36
CA HIS A 397 41.12 24.16 8.44
C HIS A 397 41.46 23.70 9.85
N VAL A 398 40.51 23.02 10.50
CA VAL A 398 40.63 22.59 11.91
C VAL A 398 40.29 21.12 12.03
N ALA A 399 41.17 20.38 12.69
CA ALA A 399 40.95 18.99 13.05
C ALA A 399 40.58 18.87 14.53
N LEU A 400 39.47 18.19 14.82
CA LEU A 400 39.05 17.82 16.18
C LEU A 400 39.50 16.38 16.44
N VAL A 401 40.37 16.18 17.44
CA VAL A 401 40.94 14.87 17.78
C VAL A 401 40.57 14.51 19.21
N GLY A 402 40.26 13.25 19.48
CA GLY A 402 39.98 12.72 20.82
C GLY A 402 40.10 11.21 20.87
N GLU A 403 40.01 10.61 22.07
CA GLU A 403 40.10 9.15 22.27
C GLU A 403 38.93 8.35 21.66
N GLY A 404 37.91 9.04 21.12
CA GLY A 404 36.82 8.44 20.36
C GLY A 404 36.00 9.48 19.58
N ASP A 405 35.06 9.00 18.77
CA ASP A 405 34.34 9.84 17.80
C ASP A 405 33.14 10.60 18.38
N ALA A 406 32.65 10.20 19.56
CA ALA A 406 31.39 10.67 20.12
C ALA A 406 31.39 12.19 20.39
N GLY A 407 32.43 12.71 21.03
CA GLY A 407 32.57 14.13 21.35
C GLY A 407 32.74 15.02 20.11
N PRO A 408 33.73 14.76 19.24
CA PRO A 408 33.91 15.49 17.98
C PRO A 408 32.67 15.47 17.08
N ARG A 409 32.01 14.32 16.93
CA ARG A 409 30.79 14.19 16.13
C ARG A 409 29.64 15.00 16.73
N LEU A 410 29.46 14.98 18.05
CA LEU A 410 28.46 15.80 18.72
C LEU A 410 28.76 17.30 18.54
N LEU A 411 30.02 17.73 18.69
CA LEU A 411 30.40 19.12 18.47
C LEU A 411 30.14 19.56 17.01
N ALA A 412 30.45 18.70 16.03
CA ALA A 412 30.14 18.97 14.62
C ALA A 412 28.61 19.04 14.34
N ALA A 413 27.81 18.21 15.01
CA ALA A 413 26.35 18.26 14.95
C ALA A 413 25.79 19.57 15.56
N LEU A 414 26.40 20.08 16.64
CA LEU A 414 26.06 21.40 17.20
C LEU A 414 26.45 22.53 16.24
N MET A 415 27.67 22.47 15.69
CA MET A 415 28.21 23.48 14.75
C MET A 415 27.40 23.58 13.45
N SER A 416 26.89 22.46 12.95
CA SER A 416 25.98 22.42 11.79
C SER A 416 24.54 22.82 12.10
N GLY A 417 24.20 22.99 13.38
CA GLY A 417 22.84 23.30 13.83
C GLY A 417 21.86 22.14 13.69
N GLN A 418 22.36 20.90 13.58
CA GLN A 418 21.52 19.70 13.68
C GLN A 418 20.90 19.60 15.06
N MET A 419 21.69 19.87 16.11
CA MET A 419 21.23 19.87 17.50
C MET A 419 21.50 21.25 18.14
N PRO A 420 20.57 21.80 18.94
CA PRO A 420 20.85 23.00 19.71
C PRO A 420 21.71 22.67 20.95
N PRO A 421 22.55 23.61 21.42
CA PRO A 421 23.26 23.43 22.69
C PRO A 421 22.28 23.45 23.87
N SER A 422 22.54 22.64 24.90
CA SER A 422 21.77 22.65 26.15
C SER A 422 22.10 23.86 27.03
N LEU A 423 23.37 24.28 27.02
CA LEU A 423 23.89 25.45 27.72
C LEU A 423 24.91 26.17 26.84
N GLY A 424 25.10 27.46 27.12
CA GLY A 424 26.01 28.32 26.35
C GLY A 424 25.39 28.83 25.06
N ARG A 425 26.23 29.45 24.22
CA ARG A 425 25.80 30.04 22.94
C ARG A 425 26.77 29.68 21.83
N LEU A 426 26.23 29.43 20.66
CA LEU A 426 26.99 29.19 19.44
C LEU A 426 26.56 30.21 18.37
N THR A 427 27.50 31.04 17.92
CA THR A 427 27.23 32.14 16.99
C THR A 427 28.06 32.03 15.71
N TYR A 428 27.50 32.52 14.60
CA TYR A 428 28.21 32.70 13.33
C TYR A 428 28.09 34.16 12.90
N GLY A 429 29.23 34.85 12.78
CA GLY A 429 29.27 36.29 12.51
C GLY A 429 28.47 37.11 13.53
N GLY A 430 28.46 36.67 14.80
CA GLY A 430 27.73 37.31 15.89
C GLY A 430 26.24 36.93 16.00
N VAL A 431 25.66 36.23 15.01
CA VAL A 431 24.27 35.76 15.07
C VAL A 431 24.20 34.38 15.70
N ASP A 432 23.34 34.20 16.70
CA ASP A 432 23.10 32.90 17.35
C ASP A 432 22.48 31.90 16.35
N LEU A 433 23.10 30.72 16.23
CA LEU A 433 22.64 29.67 15.33
C LEU A 433 21.26 29.11 15.71
N ALA A 434 20.86 29.24 16.98
CA ALA A 434 19.51 28.88 17.43
C ALA A 434 18.45 29.89 16.94
N ALA A 435 18.83 31.16 16.76
CA ALA A 435 17.96 32.23 16.28
C ALA A 435 17.97 32.41 14.75
N ALA A 436 18.94 31.80 14.07
CA ALA A 436 19.06 31.80 12.62
C ALA A 436 17.93 31.01 11.95
N ASP A 437 17.48 31.45 10.78
CA ASP A 437 16.59 30.66 9.93
C ASP A 437 17.33 29.40 9.42
N PRO A 438 16.82 28.19 9.69
CA PRO A 438 17.41 26.94 9.22
C PRO A 438 17.64 26.84 7.71
N VAL A 439 16.79 27.43 6.87
CA VAL A 439 16.99 27.39 5.40
C VAL A 439 18.16 28.31 5.02
N GLY A 440 18.20 29.53 5.55
CA GLY A 440 19.35 30.41 5.41
C GLY A 440 20.65 29.80 5.96
N ARG A 441 20.57 29.08 7.09
CA ARG A 441 21.71 28.40 7.70
C ARG A 441 22.27 27.29 6.83
N SER A 442 21.42 26.45 6.23
CA SER A 442 21.89 25.38 5.32
C SER A 442 22.57 25.91 4.06
N GLY A 443 22.29 27.16 3.65
CA GLY A 443 23.01 27.82 2.57
C GLY A 443 24.43 28.30 2.95
N ARG A 444 24.77 28.33 4.26
CA ARG A 444 26.08 28.79 4.76
C ARG A 444 26.93 27.68 5.36
N ILE A 445 26.29 26.68 5.97
CA ILE A 445 26.97 25.60 6.67
C ILE A 445 26.57 24.28 6.03
N ALA A 446 27.52 23.61 5.41
CA ALA A 446 27.39 22.24 4.93
C ALA A 446 27.90 21.25 5.98
N PHE A 447 27.29 20.07 6.05
CA PHE A 447 27.67 19.00 6.97
C PHE A 447 27.78 17.68 6.22
N ALA A 448 28.95 17.05 6.30
CA ALA A 448 29.20 15.71 5.78
C ALA A 448 29.34 14.75 6.97
N GLY A 449 28.29 13.96 7.23
CA GLY A 449 28.27 12.94 8.28
C GLY A 449 28.10 11.54 7.70
N SER A 450 27.21 10.74 8.29
CA SER A 450 26.77 9.49 7.68
C SER A 450 26.05 9.76 6.35
N THR A 451 26.45 9.05 5.30
CA THR A 451 25.83 9.18 3.98
C THR A 451 24.35 8.80 4.03
N VAL A 452 23.49 9.71 3.59
CA VAL A 452 22.05 9.47 3.39
C VAL A 452 21.77 9.59 1.90
N LEU A 453 21.28 8.51 1.30
CA LEU A 453 20.90 8.49 -0.11
C LEU A 453 19.39 8.54 -0.23
N ILE A 454 18.91 9.28 -1.23
CA ILE A 454 17.52 9.25 -1.66
C ILE A 454 17.33 8.20 -2.76
N ASP A 455 16.12 7.66 -2.84
CA ASP A 455 15.72 6.84 -3.98
C ASP A 455 15.78 7.69 -5.26
N GLY A 456 16.50 7.20 -6.26
CA GLY A 456 16.70 7.93 -7.51
C GLY A 456 18.05 7.61 -8.14
N SER A 457 18.40 8.40 -9.14
CA SER A 457 19.71 8.30 -9.81
C SER A 457 20.83 8.89 -8.94
N LEU A 458 22.08 8.60 -9.32
CA LEU A 458 23.24 9.27 -8.73
C LEU A 458 23.16 10.79 -8.96
N LYS A 459 22.65 11.24 -10.12
CA LYS A 459 22.45 12.66 -10.43
C LYS A 459 21.47 13.30 -9.43
N ASP A 460 20.36 12.63 -9.11
CA ASP A 460 19.38 13.14 -8.13
C ASP A 460 19.98 13.30 -6.74
N ASN A 461 20.82 12.34 -6.33
CA ASN A 461 21.53 12.38 -5.05
C ASN A 461 22.57 13.52 -5.00
N LEU A 462 23.35 13.71 -6.07
CA LEU A 462 24.35 14.77 -6.14
C LEU A 462 23.74 16.17 -6.25
N LEU A 463 22.55 16.28 -6.85
CA LEU A 463 21.80 17.53 -6.97
C LEU A 463 20.82 17.76 -5.82
N TYR A 464 20.82 16.91 -4.79
CA TYR A 464 19.89 17.01 -3.68
C TYR A 464 20.03 18.34 -2.95
N GLY A 465 18.98 19.17 -3.02
CA GLY A 465 18.96 20.51 -2.42
C GLY A 465 19.71 21.59 -3.21
N CYS A 466 20.13 21.31 -4.45
CA CYS A 466 20.79 22.30 -5.30
C CYS A 466 19.83 23.44 -5.68
N VAL A 467 20.28 24.68 -5.45
CA VAL A 467 19.58 25.91 -5.83
C VAL A 467 20.46 26.69 -6.79
N ALA A 468 20.59 26.19 -8.02
CA ALA A 468 21.33 26.86 -9.09
C ALA A 468 20.42 27.05 -10.33
N PRO A 469 20.63 28.10 -11.14
CA PRO A 469 19.92 28.27 -12.40
C PRO A 469 20.10 27.04 -13.31
N ALA A 470 19.06 26.63 -14.03
CA ALA A 470 19.06 25.40 -14.81
C ALA A 470 20.24 25.29 -15.81
N GLY A 471 20.66 26.41 -16.41
CA GLY A 471 21.79 26.44 -17.35
C GLY A 471 23.17 26.28 -16.71
N GLU A 472 23.30 26.40 -15.39
CA GLU A 472 24.57 26.28 -14.66
C GLU A 472 24.71 24.94 -13.93
N ILE A 473 23.62 24.20 -13.72
CA ILE A 473 23.59 22.99 -12.90
C ILE A 473 24.61 21.96 -13.39
N ASP A 474 24.63 21.66 -14.68
CA ASP A 474 25.49 20.61 -15.23
C ASP A 474 26.98 20.97 -15.13
N HIS A 475 27.32 22.25 -15.34
CA HIS A 475 28.70 22.72 -15.18
C HIS A 475 29.17 22.62 -13.73
N ARG A 476 28.35 23.12 -12.78
CA ARG A 476 28.65 23.05 -11.35
C ARG A 476 28.69 21.62 -10.83
N LEU A 477 27.84 20.73 -11.35
CA LEU A 477 27.85 19.32 -11.02
C LEU A 477 29.16 18.66 -11.49
N SER A 478 29.60 18.95 -12.71
CA SER A 478 30.89 18.45 -13.23
C SER A 478 32.07 18.91 -12.37
N GLU A 479 32.07 20.18 -11.96
CA GLU A 479 33.11 20.73 -11.08
C GLU A 479 33.08 20.05 -9.69
N ALA A 480 31.90 19.87 -9.11
CA ALA A 480 31.74 19.21 -7.82
C ALA A 480 32.19 17.73 -7.86
N ILE A 481 31.89 17.01 -8.94
CA ILE A 481 32.34 15.63 -9.17
C ILE A 481 33.88 15.58 -9.21
N ALA A 482 34.51 16.52 -9.92
CA ALA A 482 35.97 16.60 -10.02
C ALA A 482 36.62 16.91 -8.67
N ILE A 483 36.09 17.89 -7.92
CA ILE A 483 36.59 18.26 -6.59
C ILE A 483 36.44 17.10 -5.59
N ALA A 484 35.33 16.37 -5.66
CA ALA A 484 35.08 15.21 -4.79
C ALA A 484 35.84 13.94 -5.22
N GLY A 485 36.50 13.94 -6.39
CA GLY A 485 37.18 12.77 -6.95
C GLY A 485 36.24 11.65 -7.40
N LEU A 486 35.00 12.00 -7.76
CA LEU A 486 33.96 11.05 -8.17
C LEU A 486 33.95 10.80 -9.69
N ASP A 487 34.86 11.37 -10.47
CA ASP A 487 34.86 11.30 -11.94
C ASP A 487 34.90 9.86 -12.45
N ARG A 488 35.84 9.07 -11.95
CA ARG A 488 36.01 7.67 -12.39
C ARG A 488 34.79 6.83 -12.05
N LEU A 489 34.22 7.03 -10.86
CA LEU A 489 33.04 6.29 -10.41
C LEU A 489 31.84 6.66 -11.29
N THR A 490 31.60 7.96 -11.49
CA THR A 490 30.47 8.46 -12.28
C THR A 490 30.59 8.02 -13.74
N HIS A 491 31.78 8.10 -14.32
CA HIS A 491 32.05 7.64 -15.68
C HIS A 491 31.85 6.12 -15.83
N ALA A 492 32.41 5.31 -14.92
CA ALA A 492 32.24 3.86 -14.96
C ALA A 492 30.76 3.44 -14.80
N ARG A 493 30.03 4.12 -13.90
CA ARG A 493 28.59 3.90 -13.71
C ARG A 493 27.76 4.37 -14.89
N GLY A 494 28.13 5.46 -15.55
CA GLY A 494 27.50 5.91 -16.79
C GLY A 494 27.66 4.89 -17.92
N LEU A 495 28.87 4.34 -18.10
CA LEU A 495 29.16 3.37 -19.16
C LEU A 495 28.49 2.00 -18.95
N SER A 496 28.33 1.58 -17.69
CA SER A 496 27.69 0.30 -17.33
C SER A 496 26.20 0.45 -17.01
N GLY A 497 25.70 1.68 -16.96
CA GLY A 497 24.32 1.98 -16.62
C GLY A 497 23.36 1.53 -17.72
N THR A 498 22.19 1.07 -17.32
CA THR A 498 21.08 0.80 -18.22
C THR A 498 20.11 1.97 -18.19
N LEU A 499 19.56 2.29 -19.36
CA LEU A 499 18.55 3.33 -19.52
C LEU A 499 17.20 2.66 -19.80
N ASP A 500 16.14 3.16 -19.17
CA ASP A 500 14.77 2.81 -19.53
C ASP A 500 14.30 3.71 -20.68
N PRO A 501 14.12 3.18 -21.90
CA PRO A 501 13.75 3.98 -23.07
C PRO A 501 12.32 4.55 -22.99
N GLU A 502 11.44 4.00 -22.15
CA GLU A 502 10.09 4.56 -21.96
C GLU A 502 10.14 5.81 -21.07
N ARG A 503 11.07 5.85 -20.12
CA ARG A 503 11.28 7.00 -19.23
C ARG A 503 12.06 8.13 -19.90
N GLU A 504 13.08 7.79 -20.68
CA GLU A 504 13.99 8.78 -21.29
C GLU A 504 14.15 8.54 -22.81
N PRO A 505 13.09 8.72 -23.60
CA PRO A 505 13.07 8.32 -25.02
C PRO A 505 14.07 9.11 -25.88
N LYS A 506 14.30 10.39 -25.56
CA LYS A 506 15.25 11.23 -26.29
C LYS A 506 16.68 10.76 -26.07
N LEU A 507 17.10 10.56 -24.82
CA LEU A 507 18.45 10.10 -24.49
C LEU A 507 18.71 8.69 -25.08
N ALA A 508 17.71 7.82 -25.05
CA ALA A 508 17.80 6.50 -25.70
C ALA A 508 18.08 6.63 -27.21
N ALA A 509 17.36 7.52 -27.90
CA ALA A 509 17.57 7.78 -29.32
C ALA A 509 18.97 8.38 -29.58
N ASP A 510 19.40 9.36 -28.78
CA ASP A 510 20.70 10.02 -28.91
C ASP A 510 21.86 9.01 -28.72
N ILE A 511 21.74 8.04 -27.80
CA ILE A 511 22.75 6.97 -27.62
C ILE A 511 22.83 6.06 -28.85
N VAL A 512 21.69 5.72 -29.46
CA VAL A 512 21.66 4.92 -30.70
C VAL A 512 22.25 5.70 -31.87
N GLU A 513 21.98 6.99 -31.95
CA GLU A 513 22.58 7.88 -32.95
C GLU A 513 24.09 8.03 -32.76
N ALA A 514 24.55 8.19 -31.52
CA ALA A 514 25.97 8.24 -31.19
C ALA A 514 26.72 6.98 -31.65
N ARG A 515 26.08 5.80 -31.57
CA ARG A 515 26.66 4.55 -32.12
C ARG A 515 26.91 4.65 -33.63
N ARG A 516 25.99 5.26 -34.39
CA ARG A 516 26.17 5.46 -35.83
C ARG A 516 27.28 6.47 -36.11
N ALA A 517 27.35 7.56 -35.36
CA ALA A 517 28.42 8.55 -35.47
C ALA A 517 29.80 7.92 -35.18
N VAL A 518 29.91 7.06 -34.16
CA VAL A 518 31.14 6.31 -33.86
C VAL A 518 31.50 5.38 -35.02
N GLN A 519 30.55 4.67 -35.62
CA GLN A 519 30.81 3.84 -36.80
C GLN A 519 31.33 4.67 -37.98
N THR A 520 30.72 5.81 -38.26
CA THR A 520 31.19 6.74 -39.31
C THR A 520 32.60 7.24 -39.03
N ALA A 521 32.90 7.61 -37.78
CA ALA A 521 34.24 8.05 -37.37
C ALA A 521 35.30 6.94 -37.52
N LEU A 522 34.97 5.71 -37.10
CA LEU A 522 35.86 4.55 -37.26
C LEU A 522 36.21 4.29 -38.73
N VAL A 523 35.26 4.43 -39.65
CA VAL A 523 35.50 4.33 -41.09
C VAL A 523 36.39 5.48 -41.58
N ALA A 524 36.10 6.73 -41.17
CA ALA A 524 36.88 7.89 -41.56
C ALA A 524 38.35 7.81 -41.11
N GLU A 525 38.60 7.21 -39.94
CA GLU A 525 39.94 7.02 -39.37
C GLU A 525 40.63 5.71 -39.82
N ASN A 526 40.00 4.91 -40.69
CA ASN A 526 40.48 3.57 -41.11
C ASN A 526 40.69 2.60 -39.92
N LEU A 527 39.87 2.73 -38.88
CA LEU A 527 39.86 1.88 -37.69
C LEU A 527 38.70 0.87 -37.70
N ASP A 528 37.82 0.92 -38.69
CA ASP A 528 36.69 0.01 -38.91
C ASP A 528 37.12 -1.46 -39.00
N ARG A 529 38.36 -1.75 -39.41
CA ARG A 529 38.92 -3.11 -39.38
C ARG A 529 39.03 -3.72 -37.97
N PHE A 530 39.04 -2.91 -36.91
CA PHE A 530 39.20 -3.36 -35.53
C PHE A 530 37.88 -3.56 -34.78
N VAL A 531 36.77 -3.07 -35.32
CA VAL A 531 35.44 -3.14 -34.68
C VAL A 531 34.48 -3.76 -35.67
N ASP A 532 33.88 -4.91 -35.31
CA ASP A 532 32.87 -5.57 -36.13
C ASP A 532 31.47 -5.10 -35.69
N PRO A 533 30.80 -4.21 -36.44
CA PRO A 533 29.47 -3.76 -36.07
C PRO A 533 28.45 -4.88 -36.29
N PHE A 534 27.40 -4.90 -35.46
CA PHE A 534 26.23 -5.74 -35.75
C PHE A 534 25.56 -5.25 -37.05
N GLY A 535 25.68 -6.03 -38.14
CA GLY A 535 24.91 -5.86 -39.38
C GLY A 535 23.89 -7.00 -39.59
N MET A 536 22.61 -6.68 -39.80
CA MET A 536 21.51 -7.65 -39.83
C MET A 536 21.67 -8.73 -40.92
N GLU A 537 22.39 -8.40 -41.99
CA GLU A 537 22.62 -9.28 -43.13
C GLU A 537 23.93 -10.09 -43.02
N ARG A 538 24.69 -9.92 -41.93
CA ARG A 538 26.03 -10.50 -41.79
C ARG A 538 26.21 -11.24 -40.47
N TYR A 539 26.77 -12.43 -40.55
CA TYR A 539 27.20 -13.18 -39.38
C TYR A 539 28.39 -12.49 -38.69
N ASN A 540 28.25 -12.17 -37.41
CA ASN A 540 29.31 -11.60 -36.59
C ASN A 540 30.19 -12.70 -36.01
N ARG A 541 31.40 -12.86 -36.57
CA ARG A 541 32.40 -13.86 -36.14
C ARG A 541 32.91 -13.67 -34.71
N TYR A 542 32.65 -12.52 -34.10
CA TYR A 542 33.03 -12.21 -32.72
C TYR A 542 31.86 -12.28 -31.73
N ALA A 543 30.66 -12.64 -32.18
CA ALA A 543 29.49 -12.91 -31.35
C ALA A 543 29.23 -14.43 -31.24
N THR A 544 28.51 -14.86 -30.20
CA THR A 544 28.09 -16.27 -30.07
C THR A 544 27.07 -16.65 -31.14
N ILE A 545 26.87 -17.95 -31.39
CA ILE A 545 25.80 -18.40 -32.30
C ILE A 545 24.43 -17.89 -31.80
N GLY A 546 24.20 -17.91 -30.49
CA GLY A 546 22.99 -17.39 -29.85
C GLY A 546 22.81 -15.89 -30.06
N GLU A 547 23.86 -15.09 -29.89
CA GLU A 547 23.84 -13.65 -30.17
C GLU A 547 23.56 -13.36 -31.65
N ASN A 548 24.12 -14.14 -32.57
CA ASN A 548 23.85 -14.03 -34.01
C ASN A 548 22.40 -14.41 -34.37
N LEU A 549 21.78 -15.35 -33.64
CA LEU A 549 20.37 -15.71 -33.83
C LEU A 549 19.41 -14.66 -33.28
N LEU A 550 19.73 -14.06 -32.14
CA LEU A 550 18.87 -13.05 -31.51
C LEU A 550 19.03 -11.68 -32.15
N PHE A 551 20.24 -11.36 -32.62
CA PHE A 551 20.59 -10.07 -33.19
C PHE A 551 20.18 -8.87 -32.29
N GLY A 552 20.25 -9.06 -30.98
CA GLY A 552 19.79 -8.10 -29.98
C GLY A 552 19.97 -8.63 -28.56
N GLN A 553 19.80 -7.74 -27.58
CA GLN A 553 19.80 -8.11 -26.17
C GLN A 553 18.38 -8.60 -25.78
N PRO A 554 18.24 -9.77 -25.14
CA PRO A 554 16.93 -10.28 -24.75
C PRO A 554 16.26 -9.36 -23.73
N ILE A 555 14.98 -9.06 -23.96
CA ILE A 555 14.14 -8.31 -23.01
C ILE A 555 13.42 -9.34 -22.14
N GLY A 556 13.74 -9.37 -20.84
CA GLY A 556 13.19 -10.31 -19.87
C GLY A 556 13.82 -11.71 -19.92
N ASP A 557 13.20 -12.67 -19.22
CA ASP A 557 13.79 -14.00 -18.96
C ASP A 557 13.62 -15.01 -20.10
N ALA A 558 12.74 -14.74 -21.07
CA ALA A 558 12.32 -15.72 -22.07
C ALA A 558 13.42 -16.05 -23.10
N PHE A 559 14.20 -15.04 -23.48
CA PHE A 559 15.25 -15.16 -24.51
C PHE A 559 16.68 -15.09 -23.92
N GLN A 560 16.82 -15.25 -22.59
CA GLN A 560 18.15 -15.37 -21.99
C GLN A 560 18.91 -16.55 -22.61
N GLU A 561 20.22 -16.40 -22.80
CA GLU A 561 21.08 -17.33 -23.54
C GLU A 561 20.97 -18.78 -23.01
N ASP A 562 20.83 -18.95 -21.70
CA ASP A 562 20.70 -20.25 -21.02
C ASP A 562 19.39 -20.99 -21.31
N ARG A 563 18.34 -20.26 -21.70
CA ARG A 563 16.99 -20.80 -21.97
C ARG A 563 16.64 -20.79 -23.46
N LEU A 564 17.53 -20.23 -24.28
CA LEU A 564 17.29 -19.99 -25.70
C LEU A 564 16.99 -21.28 -26.46
N ALA A 565 17.71 -22.36 -26.15
CA ALA A 565 17.52 -23.67 -26.79
C ALA A 565 16.17 -24.33 -26.47
N GLY A 566 15.59 -24.05 -25.30
CA GLY A 566 14.30 -24.59 -24.87
C GLY A 566 13.09 -23.75 -25.32
N HIS A 567 13.32 -22.52 -25.78
CA HIS A 567 12.24 -21.59 -26.10
C HIS A 567 11.43 -22.06 -27.33
N PRO A 568 10.08 -22.19 -27.26
CA PRO A 568 9.27 -22.77 -28.34
C PRO A 568 9.44 -22.08 -29.69
N PHE A 569 9.54 -20.74 -29.71
CA PHE A 569 9.74 -19.97 -30.93
C PHE A 569 11.11 -20.23 -31.57
N VAL A 570 12.17 -20.32 -30.76
CA VAL A 570 13.53 -20.58 -31.26
C VAL A 570 13.59 -21.99 -31.82
N ARG A 571 13.00 -22.97 -31.12
CA ARG A 571 12.90 -24.35 -31.62
C ARG A 571 12.19 -24.44 -32.96
N ALA A 572 11.07 -23.75 -33.13
CA ALA A 572 10.36 -23.71 -34.40
C ALA A 572 11.25 -23.15 -35.54
N ILE A 573 12.02 -22.09 -35.28
CA ILE A 573 12.98 -21.53 -36.25
C ILE A 573 14.10 -22.52 -36.56
N LEU A 574 14.71 -23.13 -35.55
CA LEU A 574 15.79 -24.10 -35.73
C LEU A 574 15.33 -25.38 -36.45
N GLU A 575 14.07 -25.77 -36.27
CA GLU A 575 13.46 -26.91 -36.97
C GLU A 575 13.13 -26.54 -38.42
N ALA A 576 12.52 -25.38 -38.66
CA ALA A 576 12.17 -24.89 -40.00
C ALA A 576 13.40 -24.67 -40.90
N ASN A 577 14.54 -24.29 -40.32
CA ASN A 577 15.82 -24.09 -41.04
C ASN A 577 16.75 -25.30 -40.95
N GLU A 578 16.27 -26.45 -40.47
CA GLU A 578 17.04 -27.70 -40.33
C GLU A 578 18.32 -27.63 -39.46
N LEU A 579 18.49 -26.55 -38.68
CA LEU A 579 19.65 -26.27 -37.83
C LEU A 579 19.71 -27.14 -36.56
N THR A 580 18.61 -27.78 -36.21
CA THR A 580 18.50 -28.50 -34.94
C THR A 580 19.44 -29.73 -34.87
N LYS A 581 19.67 -30.46 -35.98
CA LYS A 581 20.62 -31.59 -36.03
C LYS A 581 22.08 -31.13 -36.10
N PRO A 582 22.45 -30.14 -36.94
CA PRO A 582 23.79 -29.54 -36.94
C PRO A 582 24.21 -28.99 -35.58
N LEU A 583 23.38 -28.17 -34.92
CA LEU A 583 23.71 -27.56 -33.64
C LEU A 583 23.88 -28.60 -32.52
N ALA A 584 23.03 -29.63 -32.48
CA ALA A 584 23.20 -30.71 -31.50
C ALA A 584 24.51 -31.49 -31.71
N ARG A 585 24.90 -31.75 -32.97
CA ARG A 585 26.19 -32.38 -33.30
C ARG A 585 27.37 -31.51 -32.89
N MET A 586 27.28 -30.21 -33.15
CA MET A 586 28.29 -29.23 -32.76
C MET A 586 28.43 -29.16 -31.23
N GLY A 587 27.32 -29.06 -30.50
CA GLY A 587 27.30 -29.09 -29.05
C GLY A 587 27.93 -30.35 -28.48
N LEU A 588 27.64 -31.52 -29.05
CA LEU A 588 28.24 -32.77 -28.60
C LEU A 588 29.76 -32.78 -28.79
N SER A 589 30.25 -32.21 -29.89
CA SER A 589 31.69 -32.12 -30.12
C SER A 589 32.37 -31.11 -29.20
N ILE A 590 31.73 -29.96 -28.92
CA ILE A 590 32.20 -29.00 -27.93
C ILE A 590 32.29 -29.69 -26.56
N ALA A 591 31.26 -30.42 -26.16
CA ALA A 591 31.27 -31.18 -24.91
C ALA A 591 32.43 -32.19 -24.87
N THR A 592 32.64 -32.97 -25.93
CA THR A 592 33.78 -33.91 -26.04
C THR A 592 35.12 -33.19 -25.85
N SER A 593 35.38 -32.14 -26.62
CA SER A 593 36.65 -31.40 -26.53
C SER A 593 36.86 -30.77 -25.16
N MET A 594 35.81 -30.20 -24.57
CA MET A 594 35.91 -29.58 -23.24
C MET A 594 36.19 -30.60 -22.15
N ILE A 595 35.58 -31.77 -22.24
CA ILE A 595 35.82 -32.85 -21.29
C ILE A 595 37.25 -33.38 -21.40
N GLU A 596 37.76 -33.56 -22.62
CA GLU A 596 39.13 -34.00 -22.87
C GLU A 596 40.15 -32.96 -22.38
N ILE A 597 39.97 -31.68 -22.71
CA ILE A 597 40.89 -30.59 -22.33
C ILE A 597 40.97 -30.44 -20.81
N PHE A 598 39.85 -30.59 -20.10
CA PHE A 598 39.77 -30.37 -18.66
C PHE A 598 39.81 -31.67 -17.84
N ALA A 599 40.10 -32.83 -18.45
CA ALA A 599 40.08 -34.14 -17.81
C ALA A 599 40.86 -34.16 -16.48
N ASP A 600 42.05 -33.56 -16.46
CA ASP A 600 42.96 -33.54 -15.31
C ASP A 600 42.76 -32.32 -14.38
N ILE A 601 41.76 -31.48 -14.63
CA ILE A 601 41.50 -30.25 -13.86
C ILE A 601 40.38 -30.50 -12.83
N PRO A 602 40.61 -30.19 -11.53
CA PRO A 602 39.58 -30.30 -10.50
C PRO A 602 38.40 -29.35 -10.72
N ASP A 603 37.20 -29.80 -10.33
CA ASP A 603 35.90 -29.12 -10.54
C ASP A 603 35.76 -27.74 -9.85
N GLY A 604 36.65 -27.39 -8.91
CA GLY A 604 36.71 -26.07 -8.26
C GLY A 604 37.84 -25.16 -8.74
N SER A 605 38.53 -25.52 -9.83
CA SER A 605 39.62 -24.71 -10.38
C SER A 605 39.08 -23.42 -11.02
N PRO A 606 39.65 -22.24 -10.73
CA PRO A 606 39.32 -20.99 -11.42
C PRO A 606 39.50 -21.05 -12.94
N LEU A 607 40.32 -22.00 -13.43
CA LEU A 607 40.50 -22.23 -14.86
C LEU A 607 39.28 -22.91 -15.49
N PHE A 608 38.63 -23.84 -14.78
CA PHE A 608 37.41 -24.48 -15.29
C PHE A 608 36.25 -23.48 -15.33
N GLU A 609 36.04 -22.71 -14.26
CA GLU A 609 34.95 -21.72 -14.19
C GLU A 609 35.08 -20.60 -15.23
N ARG A 610 36.32 -20.19 -15.57
CA ARG A 610 36.56 -19.08 -16.49
C ARG A 610 36.52 -19.46 -17.96
N PHE A 611 36.82 -20.71 -18.29
CA PHE A 611 36.99 -21.16 -19.67
C PHE A 611 36.02 -22.27 -20.10
N SER A 612 35.22 -22.83 -19.16
CA SER A 612 34.19 -23.83 -19.48
C SER A 612 32.86 -23.21 -19.91
N PHE A 613 32.22 -23.85 -20.90
CA PHE A 613 30.90 -23.48 -21.41
C PHE A 613 29.73 -24.01 -20.54
N PHE A 614 30.03 -24.87 -19.59
CA PHE A 614 29.07 -25.44 -18.64
C PHE A 614 29.65 -25.45 -17.22
N SER A 615 28.76 -25.42 -16.23
CA SER A 615 29.15 -25.40 -14.82
C SER A 615 29.80 -26.73 -14.42
N ALA A 616 30.64 -26.72 -13.37
CA ALA A 616 31.22 -27.95 -12.84
C ALA A 616 30.14 -28.99 -12.45
N ALA A 617 28.97 -28.53 -11.99
CA ALA A 617 27.83 -29.37 -11.67
C ALA A 617 27.21 -30.07 -12.90
N ASP A 618 27.32 -29.48 -14.09
CA ASP A 618 26.83 -30.08 -15.34
C ASP A 618 27.85 -31.04 -15.98
N ARG A 619 29.09 -31.10 -15.47
CA ARG A 619 30.17 -31.94 -16.04
C ARG A 619 29.83 -33.43 -16.09
N PRO A 620 29.29 -34.06 -15.03
CA PRO A 620 28.95 -35.48 -15.08
C PRO A 620 27.88 -35.80 -16.14
N TYR A 621 26.96 -34.85 -16.38
CA TYR A 621 25.91 -35.00 -17.39
C TYR A 621 26.47 -34.99 -18.81
N PHE A 622 27.36 -34.05 -19.13
CA PHE A 622 28.00 -34.02 -20.45
C PHE A 622 28.98 -35.18 -20.64
N GLN A 623 29.65 -35.66 -19.59
CA GLN A 623 30.50 -36.86 -19.64
C GLN A 623 29.72 -38.08 -20.07
N ASP A 624 28.59 -38.33 -19.40
CA ASP A 624 27.69 -39.43 -19.75
C ASP A 624 27.18 -39.32 -21.21
N LEU A 625 26.86 -38.12 -21.70
CA LEU A 625 26.48 -37.92 -23.10
C LEU A 625 27.61 -38.24 -24.09
N VAL A 626 28.86 -37.91 -23.75
CA VAL A 626 30.05 -38.21 -24.57
C VAL A 626 30.36 -39.71 -24.56
N ASP A 627 30.31 -40.36 -23.39
CA ASP A 627 30.60 -41.79 -23.23
C ASP A 627 29.58 -42.64 -24.00
N ARG A 628 28.28 -42.30 -23.92
CA ARG A 628 27.21 -42.96 -24.70
C ARG A 628 27.44 -42.92 -26.21
N ARG A 629 28.05 -41.84 -26.73
CA ARG A 629 28.41 -41.71 -28.16
C ARG A 629 29.56 -42.67 -28.50
N ASN A 630 30.60 -42.71 -27.68
CA ASN A 630 31.80 -43.52 -27.91
C ASN A 630 31.49 -45.01 -27.90
N GLU A 631 30.55 -45.45 -27.07
CA GLU A 631 30.13 -46.86 -26.98
C GLU A 631 29.20 -47.34 -28.11
N GLN A 632 28.89 -46.49 -29.11
CA GLN A 632 27.91 -46.76 -30.19
C GLN A 632 26.54 -47.27 -29.68
N ARG A 633 26.19 -46.99 -28.42
CA ARG A 633 24.88 -47.32 -27.86
C ARG A 633 23.85 -46.43 -28.57
N ARG A 634 23.09 -47.01 -29.50
CA ARG A 634 21.88 -46.38 -30.05
C ARG A 634 20.81 -46.31 -28.95
N SER A 635 20.98 -45.41 -27.98
CA SER A 635 19.87 -44.92 -27.17
C SER A 635 19.32 -43.67 -27.84
N ASP A 636 18.00 -43.59 -28.01
CA ASP A 636 17.33 -42.39 -28.51
C ASP A 636 17.81 -41.17 -27.73
N GLN A 637 18.41 -40.19 -28.41
CA GLN A 637 18.74 -38.91 -27.79
C GLN A 637 17.43 -38.32 -27.24
N THR A 638 17.35 -38.15 -25.92
CA THR A 638 16.15 -37.59 -25.31
C THR A 638 15.97 -36.15 -25.80
N ALA A 639 14.75 -35.65 -25.90
CA ALA A 639 14.49 -34.26 -26.29
C ALA A 639 15.28 -33.26 -25.42
N ARG A 640 15.46 -33.59 -24.13
CA ARG A 640 16.28 -32.86 -23.16
C ARG A 640 17.78 -32.86 -23.48
N ASP A 641 18.32 -33.98 -23.96
CA ASP A 641 19.74 -34.09 -24.33
C ASP A 641 20.02 -33.21 -25.54
N ARG A 642 19.12 -33.24 -26.53
CA ARG A 642 19.19 -32.39 -27.71
C ARG A 642 19.13 -30.90 -27.35
N GLU A 643 18.23 -30.52 -26.47
CA GLU A 643 18.11 -29.15 -25.97
C GLU A 643 19.40 -28.68 -25.28
N ARG A 644 19.97 -29.50 -24.38
CA ARG A 644 21.21 -29.18 -23.66
C ARG A 644 22.42 -29.05 -24.59
N LEU A 645 22.53 -29.92 -25.60
CA LEU A 645 23.58 -29.85 -26.61
C LEU A 645 23.44 -28.60 -27.49
N ILE A 646 22.23 -28.25 -27.91
CA ILE A 646 21.98 -27.02 -28.67
C ILE A 646 22.34 -25.80 -27.80
N GLY A 647 21.93 -25.77 -26.53
CA GLY A 647 22.30 -24.69 -25.61
C GLY A 647 23.81 -24.48 -25.52
N LEU A 648 24.59 -25.56 -25.52
CA LEU A 648 26.05 -25.50 -25.54
C LEU A 648 26.59 -24.91 -26.85
N ALA A 649 26.03 -25.33 -28.00
CA ALA A 649 26.41 -24.79 -29.30
C ALA A 649 26.08 -23.30 -29.42
N LEU A 650 24.95 -22.84 -28.87
CA LEU A 650 24.54 -21.43 -28.93
C LEU A 650 25.54 -20.51 -28.21
N ARG A 651 26.26 -20.99 -27.19
CA ARG A 651 27.30 -20.22 -26.49
C ARG A 651 28.65 -20.18 -27.22
N TYR A 652 28.77 -20.89 -28.35
CA TYR A 652 30.02 -21.00 -29.09
C TYR A 652 30.36 -19.72 -29.87
N ASN A 653 31.65 -19.41 -29.92
CA ASN A 653 32.24 -18.29 -30.65
C ASN A 653 33.65 -18.69 -31.11
N GLU A 654 33.87 -18.80 -32.41
CA GLU A 654 35.12 -19.28 -32.99
C GLU A 654 36.31 -18.41 -32.58
N SER A 655 36.15 -17.09 -32.67
CA SER A 655 37.23 -16.13 -32.41
C SER A 655 37.77 -16.21 -30.98
N ARG A 656 36.91 -16.57 -30.02
CA ARG A 656 37.28 -16.72 -28.59
C ARG A 656 37.76 -18.11 -28.23
N HIS A 657 37.08 -19.15 -28.71
CA HIS A 657 37.25 -20.50 -28.20
C HIS A 657 38.16 -21.39 -29.06
N ARG A 658 38.31 -21.07 -30.36
CA ARG A 658 39.28 -21.69 -31.28
C ARG A 658 39.33 -23.23 -31.22
N LEU A 659 38.16 -23.88 -31.23
CA LEU A 659 38.07 -25.35 -31.18
C LEU A 659 38.34 -26.02 -32.54
N GLU A 660 38.69 -25.26 -33.57
CA GLU A 660 38.98 -25.73 -34.94
C GLU A 660 40.05 -26.82 -35.08
N ARG A 661 40.93 -27.04 -34.08
CA ARG A 661 41.87 -28.19 -34.11
C ARG A 661 41.22 -29.56 -33.88
N ALA A 662 39.92 -29.61 -33.56
CA ALA A 662 39.18 -30.85 -33.31
C ALA A 662 38.15 -31.22 -34.40
N GLY A 663 38.36 -30.82 -35.66
CA GLY A 663 37.67 -31.41 -36.82
C GLY A 663 36.18 -31.09 -36.96
N LEU A 664 35.76 -29.86 -36.67
CA LEU A 664 34.35 -29.50 -36.51
C LEU A 664 33.65 -28.77 -37.67
N ILE A 665 34.31 -28.52 -38.80
CA ILE A 665 33.66 -27.89 -39.95
C ILE A 665 34.13 -28.56 -41.25
N GLY A 666 33.20 -29.26 -41.89
CA GLY A 666 33.24 -29.76 -43.27
C GLY A 666 31.85 -29.68 -43.85
#